data_AF-A0A812J532-F1
#
_entry.id   AF-A0A812J532-F1
#
_cell.length_a   1.000
_cell.length_b   1.000
_cell.length_c   1.000
_cell.angle_alpha   90.00
_cell.angle_beta   90.00
_cell.angle_gamma   90.00
#
_symmetry.space_group_name_H-M   'P 1'
#
loop_
_entity.id
_entity.type
_entity.pdbx_description
1 polymer ?
#
loop_
_entity_poly.entity_id
_entity_poly.type
_entity_poly.pdbx_seq_one_letter_code
_entity_poly.pdbx_strand_id
1 'polypeptide(L)'
;MKHVLMHVFLESFDVGPVKDPHGFAGRAAACAAGGSVFKDPDMGNTACCQSEANDGVADAHVDAKPILESALPAAPFISGGDSEQERIYQVTLSKSPGQKLGLDVDYMAERKILPIMHVTGGIAEEWNKKYPDRKLNSGDSILEVNGISGDVVEMLERCKADDTLKMKLCRCLTYEHLVEDLEKLVRRKECGPIMVRLSWHDAGIYNGADGCPNAAMRLPGGGEHALAANAGLPQVAIPLLEPLAAKYVPRMISHADLWALAANVAIKVMGGPEITTRFGRLDAERVGDGASSATGRLPDGDKDARHLRDIFYPKGFDDKAIVALSGAHTVGSCHLDRSGFDGAWTADKLKFDNSYFKDLMHRSWSSETTSKGNPQFRCAESKTMMLTTVLASVTLWEVPRLTVSDFTLILSASSCTIPSLRRNSDAMAAVFPANQVIVVGGGLAGMSAANTVVELGGRTILLDKSSFCGGNSTKAILIFIADTLKGGAKKPELAKVLCANSAADVDWLVDKFDLDLSLVARLGGHSQPRTHRGKERFPGMTITYALIQMLEKVAEKTNRARIVTKAEVYKLLVNAGTVVGCEYKKAGKSVKEFGPMVLASGGFGADFGADSLLATYRPDLLHLPTTNGEHCTGDAIKMGEAIGAATIDLEWVQVHPTGLVKPDDPDAKVKFLAAEALRGVGGIVLDANGDRFCNELGRRDYVTGEMWKNKPPFRLCLNKAAADEIIWHAKHYTGRGVMKFYASGEDLAKDMGVPLQKIVDAHQKHFEAAKKQEKDPDGGPFPAYPSGKTWDEPSGKTGSGKKFFHNIIDGSKVPTEPFYVAIITPVIHYCMGGLECTVDAECIDKKSGKVIPGLYVAGEAAGGIHGNNRLGGNSLLDCVVFGRVAGKAACKFTFGAGEKFKPCPPPGELKDLCK
;
A
#
# COMPACT_ATOMS: atom_id res chain seq x y z
N MET A 1 -20.90 0.56 -10.43
CA MET A 1 -21.40 1.50 -11.46
C MET A 1 -21.07 2.96 -11.18
N LYS A 2 -21.69 3.66 -10.20
CA LYS A 2 -21.54 5.12 -9.93
C LYS A 2 -20.17 5.74 -10.32
N HIS A 3 -19.06 5.17 -9.84
CA HIS A 3 -17.70 5.66 -10.12
C HIS A 3 -17.25 5.72 -11.60
N VAL A 4 -17.85 4.96 -12.52
CA VAL A 4 -17.38 4.93 -13.92
C VAL A 4 -17.79 6.19 -14.70
N LEU A 5 -18.86 6.89 -14.28
CA LEU A 5 -19.39 8.05 -15.02
C LEU A 5 -19.55 9.33 -14.16
N MET A 6 -19.56 9.25 -12.83
CA MET A 6 -19.59 10.46 -11.98
C MET A 6 -18.31 11.32 -12.10
N HIS A 7 -17.18 10.77 -12.58
CA HIS A 7 -15.92 11.51 -12.74
C HIS A 7 -15.77 12.23 -14.09
N VAL A 8 -16.83 12.25 -14.91
CA VAL A 8 -16.86 12.94 -16.21
C VAL A 8 -17.04 14.47 -16.06
N PHE A 9 -17.46 14.95 -14.88
CA PHE A 9 -17.75 16.37 -14.62
C PHE A 9 -17.08 16.88 -13.35
N LEU A 10 -16.20 17.87 -13.49
CA LEU A 10 -16.00 19.03 -12.58
C LEU A 10 -14.79 19.86 -13.03
N GLU A 11 -15.02 20.93 -13.79
CA GLU A 11 -14.40 22.27 -13.65
C GLU A 11 -14.73 23.17 -14.86
N SER A 12 -15.60 24.17 -14.65
CA SER A 12 -15.64 25.43 -15.43
C SER A 12 -16.73 26.37 -14.89
N PHE A 13 -16.39 27.66 -14.77
CA PHE A 13 -17.24 28.81 -14.44
C PHE A 13 -17.77 28.94 -13.00
N ASP A 14 -16.96 29.62 -12.19
CA ASP A 14 -17.47 30.68 -11.31
C ASP A 14 -18.19 31.77 -12.16
N VAL A 15 -19.35 32.24 -11.69
CA VAL A 15 -20.05 33.41 -12.23
C VAL A 15 -20.77 34.13 -11.07
N GLY A 16 -20.42 35.41 -10.86
CA GLY A 16 -20.95 36.21 -9.75
C GLY A 16 -22.45 36.55 -9.84
N PRO A 17 -23.05 37.06 -8.73
CA PRO A 17 -24.49 37.23 -8.61
C PRO A 17 -25.04 38.43 -9.40
N VAL A 18 -26.16 38.21 -10.09
CA VAL A 18 -27.03 39.26 -10.66
C VAL A 18 -28.34 39.33 -9.86
N LYS A 19 -28.87 40.54 -9.64
CA LYS A 19 -29.99 40.81 -8.73
C LYS A 19 -31.36 40.81 -9.42
N ASP A 20 -32.30 40.12 -8.76
CA ASP A 20 -33.76 40.40 -8.68
C ASP A 20 -34.63 40.51 -9.95
N PRO A 21 -35.99 40.46 -9.81
CA PRO A 21 -36.86 39.96 -10.88
C PRO A 21 -38.04 40.90 -11.23
N HIS A 22 -39.14 40.30 -11.71
CA HIS A 22 -40.44 40.88 -12.11
C HIS A 22 -40.53 41.41 -13.55
N GLY A 23 -41.52 40.90 -14.30
CA GLY A 23 -41.82 41.35 -15.66
C GLY A 23 -42.90 40.51 -16.38
N PHE A 24 -44.16 40.90 -16.21
CA PHE A 24 -45.33 40.57 -17.06
C PHE A 24 -45.70 39.10 -17.38
N ALA A 25 -46.85 38.68 -16.84
CA ALA A 25 -47.79 37.79 -17.52
C ALA A 25 -48.89 38.61 -18.23
N GLY A 26 -49.60 38.05 -19.23
CA GLY A 26 -50.89 38.61 -19.67
C GLY A 26 -51.31 38.42 -21.13
N ARG A 27 -52.02 37.31 -21.42
CA ARG A 27 -53.04 37.03 -22.48
C ARG A 27 -53.23 35.50 -22.50
N ALA A 28 -54.36 34.87 -22.16
CA ALA A 28 -55.80 35.11 -22.39
C ALA A 28 -56.22 34.97 -23.86
N ALA A 29 -57.27 34.22 -24.25
CA ALA A 29 -58.12 33.24 -23.53
C ALA A 29 -58.99 32.43 -24.55
N ALA A 30 -59.77 31.45 -24.06
CA ALA A 30 -60.79 30.64 -24.78
C ALA A 30 -60.24 29.62 -25.82
N CYS A 31 -60.95 28.55 -26.21
CA CYS A 31 -62.33 28.11 -25.95
C CYS A 31 -62.43 26.72 -25.28
N ALA A 32 -63.63 26.32 -24.82
CA ALA A 32 -63.93 24.98 -24.32
C ALA A 32 -65.36 24.50 -24.66
N ALA A 33 -65.48 23.28 -25.20
CA ALA A 33 -66.67 22.40 -25.30
C ALA A 33 -66.29 21.16 -26.16
N GLY A 34 -66.81 19.94 -25.98
CA GLY A 34 -67.71 19.40 -24.94
C GLY A 34 -68.19 17.97 -25.30
N GLY A 35 -68.70 17.20 -24.31
CA GLY A 35 -69.29 15.84 -24.46
C GLY A 35 -68.28 14.67 -24.51
N SER A 36 -68.45 13.48 -23.91
CA SER A 36 -69.61 12.59 -23.61
C SER A 36 -70.11 11.77 -24.82
N VAL A 37 -70.35 10.44 -24.77
CA VAL A 37 -70.33 9.45 -23.65
C VAL A 37 -70.28 8.00 -24.19
N PHE A 38 -69.83 7.01 -23.39
CA PHE A 38 -69.88 5.52 -23.49
C PHE A 38 -70.37 4.81 -24.79
N LYS A 39 -69.65 3.73 -25.21
CA LYS A 39 -70.05 2.32 -24.92
C LYS A 39 -69.05 1.24 -25.39
N ASP A 40 -69.00 0.18 -24.58
CA ASP A 40 -68.44 -1.19 -24.78
C ASP A 40 -69.67 -2.15 -24.92
N PRO A 41 -69.59 -3.49 -25.18
CA PRO A 41 -68.46 -4.36 -25.54
C PRO A 41 -68.74 -5.30 -26.77
N ASP A 42 -67.79 -6.19 -27.16
CA ASP A 42 -67.87 -7.67 -26.99
C ASP A 42 -66.83 -8.51 -27.79
N MET A 43 -66.61 -9.74 -27.28
CA MET A 43 -65.88 -10.95 -27.75
C MET A 43 -65.34 -11.10 -29.20
N GLY A 44 -64.31 -11.93 -29.50
CA GLY A 44 -63.41 -12.72 -28.64
C GLY A 44 -62.78 -14.00 -29.27
N ASN A 45 -61.65 -14.44 -28.70
CA ASN A 45 -61.10 -15.82 -28.62
C ASN A 45 -60.44 -16.58 -29.81
N THR A 46 -59.46 -17.45 -29.44
CA THR A 46 -58.95 -18.69 -30.09
C THR A 46 -58.21 -18.72 -31.46
N ALA A 47 -56.88 -18.89 -31.38
CA ALA A 47 -56.03 -19.99 -31.92
C ALA A 47 -56.27 -20.67 -33.30
N CYS A 48 -55.18 -20.92 -34.04
CA CYS A 48 -54.66 -22.28 -34.35
C CYS A 48 -53.32 -22.28 -35.14
N CYS A 49 -52.66 -23.45 -35.21
CA CYS A 49 -51.44 -23.70 -36.00
C CYS A 49 -51.75 -24.59 -37.23
N GLN A 50 -50.99 -24.49 -38.33
CA GLN A 50 -50.42 -25.64 -39.08
C GLN A 50 -49.51 -25.19 -40.26
N SER A 51 -49.04 -26.14 -41.08
CA SER A 51 -47.83 -26.09 -41.92
C SER A 51 -48.05 -26.57 -43.36
N GLU A 52 -46.97 -26.60 -44.17
CA GLU A 52 -46.82 -27.27 -45.50
C GLU A 52 -47.49 -26.56 -46.72
N ALA A 53 -47.05 -26.71 -47.98
CA ALA A 53 -45.72 -27.04 -48.54
C ALA A 53 -45.66 -26.79 -50.09
N ASN A 54 -44.43 -26.78 -50.64
CA ASN A 54 -44.01 -27.21 -51.99
C ASN A 54 -44.17 -26.38 -53.31
N ASP A 55 -43.05 -26.42 -54.05
CA ASP A 55 -42.82 -26.55 -55.51
C ASP A 55 -42.99 -25.40 -56.54
N GLY A 56 -41.92 -25.19 -57.33
CA GLY A 56 -41.86 -24.37 -58.55
C GLY A 56 -40.43 -23.91 -58.90
N VAL A 57 -39.78 -24.52 -59.90
CA VAL A 57 -38.35 -24.27 -60.27
C VAL A 57 -38.20 -23.89 -61.76
N ALA A 58 -37.46 -22.82 -62.06
CA ALA A 58 -36.73 -22.61 -63.32
C ALA A 58 -35.72 -21.44 -63.22
N ASP A 59 -34.57 -21.55 -63.89
CA ASP A 59 -33.47 -20.57 -63.86
C ASP A 59 -33.58 -19.43 -64.88
N ALA A 60 -32.97 -18.29 -64.53
CA ALA A 60 -32.48 -17.29 -65.49
C ALA A 60 -31.32 -16.46 -64.89
N HIS A 61 -30.07 -16.82 -65.22
CA HIS A 61 -28.88 -16.10 -64.74
C HIS A 61 -28.77 -14.67 -65.30
N VAL A 62 -28.59 -13.68 -64.42
CA VAL A 62 -27.93 -12.40 -64.73
C VAL A 62 -27.04 -12.00 -63.54
N ASP A 63 -25.72 -11.93 -63.76
CA ASP A 63 -24.75 -11.50 -62.75
C ASP A 63 -24.87 -10.01 -62.43
N ALA A 64 -25.57 -9.68 -61.33
CA ALA A 64 -25.68 -8.31 -60.80
C ALA A 64 -24.75 -8.11 -59.59
N LYS A 65 -23.47 -7.76 -59.86
CA LYS A 65 -22.50 -7.39 -58.81
C LYS A 65 -22.97 -6.13 -58.05
N PRO A 66 -22.99 -6.12 -56.70
CA PRO A 66 -23.27 -4.90 -55.95
C PRO A 66 -22.19 -3.83 -56.18
N ILE A 67 -22.58 -2.65 -56.66
CA ILE A 67 -21.68 -1.52 -56.86
C ILE A 67 -21.45 -0.81 -55.52
N LEU A 68 -20.27 -1.03 -54.93
CA LEU A 68 -19.79 -0.35 -53.72
C LEU A 68 -18.66 0.65 -54.06
N GLU A 69 -18.93 1.61 -54.94
CA GLU A 69 -17.97 2.66 -55.35
C GLU A 69 -18.33 4.05 -54.80
N SER A 70 -18.27 4.16 -53.47
CA SER A 70 -17.76 5.37 -52.81
C SER A 70 -16.97 5.00 -51.56
N ALA A 71 -16.11 3.99 -51.70
CA ALA A 71 -15.24 3.54 -50.63
C ALA A 71 -14.40 4.72 -50.10
N LEU A 72 -14.56 5.04 -48.82
CA LEU A 72 -13.51 5.71 -48.06
C LEU A 72 -12.22 4.92 -48.32
N PRO A 73 -11.10 5.60 -48.69
CA PRO A 73 -9.92 4.93 -49.19
C PRO A 73 -9.50 3.86 -48.20
N ALA A 74 -9.45 2.61 -48.65
CA ALA A 74 -9.07 1.48 -47.82
C ALA A 74 -7.70 1.80 -47.22
N ALA A 75 -7.67 2.05 -45.91
CA ALA A 75 -6.41 2.25 -45.20
C ALA A 75 -5.55 1.03 -45.53
N PRO A 76 -4.32 1.23 -46.06
CA PRO A 76 -3.60 0.16 -46.74
C PRO A 76 -3.52 -1.05 -45.81
N PHE A 77 -3.89 -2.22 -46.33
CA PHE A 77 -3.73 -3.46 -45.60
C PHE A 77 -2.22 -3.69 -45.46
N ILE A 78 -1.64 -3.30 -44.32
CA ILE A 78 -0.19 -3.40 -44.08
C ILE A 78 0.15 -4.88 -43.91
N SER A 79 0.42 -5.54 -45.04
CA SER A 79 0.89 -6.91 -45.13
C SER A 79 2.35 -7.00 -44.65
N GLY A 80 2.52 -6.92 -43.32
CA GLY A 80 3.82 -6.85 -42.65
C GLY A 80 4.40 -5.43 -42.61
N GLY A 81 5.08 -5.07 -41.51
CA GLY A 81 5.71 -3.76 -41.35
C GLY A 81 6.27 -3.56 -39.93
N ASP A 82 5.40 -3.24 -38.98
CA ASP A 82 5.77 -2.96 -37.58
C ASP A 82 5.87 -4.26 -36.76
N SER A 83 6.65 -5.21 -37.27
CA SER A 83 6.93 -6.48 -36.62
C SER A 83 7.87 -6.29 -35.41
N GLU A 84 8.42 -7.39 -34.86
CA GLU A 84 9.52 -7.26 -33.91
C GLU A 84 10.74 -6.52 -34.52
N GLN A 85 10.86 -6.45 -35.86
CA GLN A 85 12.05 -5.96 -36.56
C GLN A 85 12.38 -4.48 -36.30
N GLU A 86 11.42 -3.60 -36.02
CA GLU A 86 11.72 -2.21 -35.61
C GLU A 86 12.41 -2.14 -34.23
N ARG A 87 12.06 -3.05 -33.32
CA ARG A 87 12.63 -3.11 -31.97
C ARG A 87 13.80 -4.08 -31.88
N ILE A 88 14.01 -4.91 -32.89
CA ILE A 88 15.19 -5.77 -33.04
C ILE A 88 16.37 -4.93 -33.54
N TYR A 89 17.36 -4.75 -32.68
CA TYR A 89 18.65 -4.17 -33.05
C TYR A 89 19.76 -5.21 -32.93
N GLN A 90 20.78 -5.09 -33.78
CA GLN A 90 21.98 -5.91 -33.71
C GLN A 90 23.15 -5.16 -33.07
N VAL A 91 23.90 -5.91 -32.27
CA VAL A 91 25.03 -5.47 -31.47
C VAL A 91 26.18 -6.45 -31.71
N THR A 92 27.42 -5.94 -31.79
CA THR A 92 28.61 -6.79 -31.98
C THR A 92 29.64 -6.44 -30.92
N LEU A 93 29.83 -7.34 -29.95
CA LEU A 93 30.75 -7.17 -28.83
C LEU A 93 31.97 -8.06 -29.02
N SER A 94 33.18 -7.52 -28.90
CA SER A 94 34.43 -8.29 -28.97
C SER A 94 35.09 -8.29 -27.59
N LYS A 95 35.44 -9.49 -27.09
CA LYS A 95 36.12 -9.71 -25.81
C LYS A 95 37.62 -9.80 -26.04
N SER A 96 38.39 -9.13 -25.18
CA SER A 96 39.79 -9.50 -24.94
C SER A 96 39.85 -10.64 -23.91
N PRO A 97 40.92 -11.47 -23.87
CA PRO A 97 41.06 -12.52 -22.87
C PRO A 97 40.89 -12.00 -21.43
N GLY A 98 39.93 -12.58 -20.69
CA GLY A 98 39.58 -12.17 -19.32
C GLY A 98 38.68 -10.93 -19.20
N GLN A 99 38.36 -10.23 -20.29
CA GLN A 99 37.47 -9.07 -20.28
C GLN A 99 36.01 -9.51 -20.09
N LYS A 100 35.32 -8.92 -19.10
CA LYS A 100 33.92 -9.26 -18.80
C LYS A 100 32.95 -8.66 -19.83
N LEU A 101 31.97 -9.46 -20.25
CA LEU A 101 30.92 -9.03 -21.16
C LEU A 101 30.10 -7.85 -20.61
N GLY A 102 29.81 -7.85 -19.30
CA GLY A 102 29.08 -6.76 -18.65
C GLY A 102 27.57 -6.80 -18.85
N LEU A 103 27.01 -7.97 -19.17
CA LEU A 103 25.58 -8.25 -19.15
C LEU A 103 25.29 -9.29 -18.07
N ASP A 104 24.25 -9.04 -17.28
CA ASP A 104 23.59 -10.02 -16.42
C ASP A 104 22.24 -10.41 -17.05
N VAL A 105 21.94 -11.71 -17.11
CA VAL A 105 20.86 -12.27 -17.96
C VAL A 105 20.05 -13.37 -17.27
N ASP A 106 18.73 -13.31 -17.42
CA ASP A 106 17.78 -14.22 -16.74
C ASP A 106 17.59 -15.53 -17.52
N TYR A 107 18.52 -16.46 -17.29
CA TYR A 107 18.53 -17.79 -17.88
C TYR A 107 17.62 -18.80 -17.15
N MET A 108 16.76 -19.47 -17.90
CA MET A 108 15.99 -20.67 -17.52
C MET A 108 15.91 -21.55 -18.77
N ALA A 109 16.21 -22.86 -18.65
CA ALA A 109 16.47 -23.73 -19.81
C ALA A 109 15.27 -23.90 -20.76
N GLU A 110 14.05 -23.63 -20.27
CA GLU A 110 12.78 -23.75 -21.00
C GLU A 110 12.48 -22.52 -21.89
N ARG A 111 13.30 -21.46 -21.79
CA ARG A 111 13.12 -20.21 -22.53
C ARG A 111 13.78 -20.25 -23.91
N LYS A 112 13.29 -19.37 -24.78
CA LYS A 112 13.80 -19.18 -26.15
C LYS A 112 14.60 -17.88 -26.34
N ILE A 113 14.71 -17.07 -25.28
CA ILE A 113 15.34 -15.74 -25.25
C ILE A 113 16.05 -15.52 -23.90
N LEU A 114 17.08 -14.69 -23.88
CA LEU A 114 17.82 -14.27 -22.68
C LEU A 114 17.54 -12.79 -22.35
N PRO A 115 16.64 -12.47 -21.39
CA PRO A 115 16.41 -11.10 -20.94
C PRO A 115 17.65 -10.53 -20.24
N ILE A 116 18.08 -9.32 -20.61
CA ILE A 116 19.08 -8.55 -19.88
C ILE A 116 18.45 -8.00 -18.61
N MET A 117 18.89 -8.48 -17.46
CA MET A 117 18.48 -7.97 -16.15
C MET A 117 19.22 -6.67 -15.84
N HIS A 118 20.53 -6.65 -16.07
CA HIS A 118 21.39 -5.50 -15.80
C HIS A 118 22.52 -5.39 -16.84
N VAL A 119 22.89 -4.16 -17.19
CA VAL A 119 24.20 -3.86 -17.77
C VAL A 119 25.14 -3.53 -16.61
N THR A 120 26.17 -4.35 -16.42
CA THR A 120 27.02 -4.41 -15.21
C THR A 120 28.45 -3.90 -15.43
N GLY A 121 28.64 -3.08 -16.47
CA GLY A 121 29.94 -2.50 -16.86
C GLY A 121 30.50 -3.14 -18.13
N GLY A 122 31.82 -3.27 -18.20
CA GLY A 122 32.53 -4.04 -19.23
C GLY A 122 32.20 -3.64 -20.68
N ILE A 123 32.31 -4.61 -21.59
CA ILE A 123 32.19 -4.38 -23.05
C ILE A 123 30.79 -3.89 -23.44
N ALA A 124 29.75 -4.30 -22.71
CA ALA A 124 28.39 -3.78 -22.90
C ALA A 124 28.27 -2.30 -22.53
N GLU A 125 28.96 -1.83 -21.49
CA GLU A 125 28.99 -0.40 -21.16
C GLU A 125 29.89 0.40 -22.11
N GLU A 126 31.01 -0.17 -22.58
CA GLU A 126 31.85 0.41 -23.63
C GLU A 126 31.07 0.57 -24.94
N TRP A 127 30.29 -0.44 -25.34
CA TRP A 127 29.35 -0.36 -26.47
C TRP A 127 28.30 0.74 -26.25
N ASN A 128 27.69 0.80 -25.06
CA ASN A 128 26.68 1.79 -24.71
C ASN A 128 27.19 3.23 -24.78
N LYS A 129 28.46 3.46 -24.44
CA LYS A 129 29.13 4.77 -24.58
C LYS A 129 29.43 5.13 -26.03
N LYS A 130 29.70 4.12 -26.87
CA LYS A 130 30.08 4.29 -28.29
C LYS A 130 28.89 4.37 -29.25
N TYR A 131 27.76 3.74 -28.91
CA TYR A 131 26.57 3.62 -29.76
C TYR A 131 25.27 3.91 -28.97
N PRO A 132 25.03 5.17 -28.55
CA PRO A 132 23.91 5.53 -27.67
C PRO A 132 22.52 5.17 -28.25
N ASP A 133 22.34 5.26 -29.57
CA ASP A 133 21.06 4.90 -30.23
C ASP A 133 20.78 3.39 -30.22
N ARG A 134 21.85 2.58 -30.10
CA ARG A 134 21.83 1.10 -30.02
C ARG A 134 22.28 0.61 -28.65
N LYS A 135 22.03 1.41 -27.61
CA LYS A 135 22.33 1.09 -26.23
C LYS A 135 21.60 -0.19 -25.80
N LEU A 136 22.34 -1.11 -25.18
CA LEU A 136 21.86 -2.24 -24.39
C LEU A 136 21.21 -1.73 -23.11
N ASN A 137 19.94 -2.06 -22.87
CA ASN A 137 19.20 -1.62 -21.69
C ASN A 137 18.74 -2.81 -20.83
N SER A 138 18.63 -2.60 -19.52
CA SER A 138 17.92 -3.51 -18.62
C SER A 138 16.46 -3.64 -19.07
N GLY A 139 15.98 -4.88 -19.22
CA GLY A 139 14.66 -5.21 -19.78
C GLY A 139 14.66 -5.48 -21.30
N ASP A 140 15.75 -5.17 -22.02
CA ASP A 140 15.90 -5.65 -23.41
C ASP A 140 16.16 -7.17 -23.40
N SER A 141 15.70 -7.89 -24.43
CA SER A 141 15.84 -9.35 -24.50
C SER A 141 16.65 -9.80 -25.70
N ILE A 142 17.71 -10.57 -25.46
CA ILE A 142 18.56 -11.19 -26.47
C ILE A 142 17.80 -12.36 -27.08
N LEU A 143 17.56 -12.30 -28.39
CA LEU A 143 16.85 -13.32 -29.17
C LEU A 143 17.81 -14.32 -29.84
N GLU A 144 19.04 -13.89 -30.11
CA GLU A 144 20.03 -14.65 -30.89
C GLU A 144 21.45 -14.24 -30.49
N VAL A 145 22.37 -15.21 -30.44
CA VAL A 145 23.82 -15.01 -30.22
C VAL A 145 24.57 -15.86 -31.23
N ASN A 146 25.37 -15.23 -32.10
CA ASN A 146 26.18 -15.89 -33.14
C ASN A 146 25.39 -16.87 -34.04
N GLY A 147 24.12 -16.56 -34.30
CA GLY A 147 23.20 -17.39 -35.11
C GLY A 147 22.42 -18.44 -34.30
N ILE A 148 22.80 -18.71 -33.05
CA ILE A 148 22.04 -19.56 -32.13
C ILE A 148 20.86 -18.76 -31.57
N SER A 149 19.66 -19.31 -31.68
CA SER A 149 18.42 -18.75 -31.09
C SER A 149 17.51 -19.90 -30.65
N GLY A 150 16.61 -19.64 -29.71
CA GLY A 150 15.67 -20.65 -29.21
C GLY A 150 16.24 -21.65 -28.20
N ASP A 151 17.55 -21.89 -28.21
CA ASP A 151 18.28 -22.60 -27.15
C ASP A 151 19.12 -21.60 -26.33
N VAL A 152 18.63 -21.27 -25.13
CA VAL A 152 19.31 -20.31 -24.24
C VAL A 152 20.52 -20.89 -23.50
N VAL A 153 20.69 -22.21 -23.50
CA VAL A 153 21.87 -22.89 -22.94
C VAL A 153 23.05 -22.69 -23.87
N GLU A 154 22.88 -23.01 -25.15
CA GLU A 154 23.93 -22.78 -26.15
C GLU A 154 24.18 -21.28 -26.33
N MET A 155 23.16 -20.41 -26.35
CA MET A 155 23.39 -18.94 -26.38
C MET A 155 24.27 -18.45 -25.21
N LEU A 156 24.15 -19.03 -24.00
CA LEU A 156 25.05 -18.72 -22.89
C LEU A 156 26.47 -19.25 -23.10
N GLU A 157 26.62 -20.49 -23.59
CA GLU A 157 27.96 -21.04 -23.86
C GLU A 157 28.68 -20.26 -24.98
N ARG A 158 27.96 -19.81 -26.02
CA ARG A 158 28.48 -18.86 -27.02
C ARG A 158 28.95 -17.56 -26.36
N CYS A 159 28.11 -16.95 -25.52
CA CYS A 159 28.49 -15.74 -24.74
C CYS A 159 29.76 -15.93 -23.90
N LYS A 160 30.01 -17.13 -23.35
CA LYS A 160 31.23 -17.46 -22.61
C LYS A 160 32.42 -17.69 -23.55
N ALA A 161 32.28 -18.60 -24.51
CA ALA A 161 33.39 -19.14 -25.31
C ALA A 161 33.83 -18.27 -26.49
N ASP A 162 32.89 -17.66 -27.24
CA ASP A 162 33.22 -17.02 -28.53
C ASP A 162 33.78 -15.61 -28.31
N ASP A 163 34.99 -15.30 -28.76
CA ASP A 163 35.64 -13.98 -28.56
C ASP A 163 34.92 -12.80 -29.23
N THR A 164 34.00 -13.03 -30.16
CA THR A 164 33.12 -11.99 -30.71
C THR A 164 31.69 -12.48 -30.77
N LEU A 165 30.78 -11.67 -30.23
CA LEU A 165 29.37 -11.95 -30.04
C LEU A 165 28.53 -11.01 -30.89
N LYS A 166 27.96 -11.55 -31.98
CA LYS A 166 26.90 -10.91 -32.76
C LYS A 166 25.57 -11.24 -32.09
N MET A 167 24.94 -10.24 -31.50
CA MET A 167 23.75 -10.38 -30.66
C MET A 167 22.58 -9.61 -31.27
N LYS A 168 21.38 -10.18 -31.16
CA LYS A 168 20.12 -9.61 -31.69
C LYS A 168 19.18 -9.39 -30.53
N LEU A 169 18.69 -8.16 -30.31
CA LEU A 169 18.00 -7.79 -29.07
C LEU A 169 16.71 -7.02 -29.34
N CYS A 170 15.67 -7.25 -28.54
CA CYS A 170 14.36 -6.57 -28.61
C CYS A 170 14.10 -5.72 -27.36
N ARG A 171 13.53 -4.50 -27.52
CA ARG A 171 13.31 -3.55 -26.41
C ARG A 171 12.04 -3.78 -25.57
N CYS A 172 12.13 -3.38 -24.30
CA CYS A 172 11.06 -3.44 -23.29
C CYS A 172 9.87 -2.47 -23.55
N LEU A 173 8.79 -2.59 -22.76
CA LEU A 173 7.56 -1.78 -22.82
C LEU A 173 7.19 -1.23 -21.44
N THR A 174 6.54 -0.06 -21.37
CA THR A 174 6.08 0.55 -20.10
C THR A 174 4.66 1.13 -20.19
N TYR A 175 4.12 1.59 -19.05
CA TYR A 175 2.82 2.26 -18.96
C TYR A 175 2.78 3.54 -19.79
N GLU A 176 3.84 4.33 -19.75
CA GLU A 176 3.96 5.60 -20.46
C GLU A 176 3.88 5.38 -21.98
N HIS A 177 4.53 4.33 -22.51
CA HIS A 177 4.41 3.94 -23.91
C HIS A 177 2.98 3.53 -24.30
N LEU A 178 2.22 2.88 -23.40
CA LEU A 178 0.81 2.55 -23.67
C LEU A 178 -0.07 3.81 -23.70
N VAL A 179 0.12 4.74 -22.76
CA VAL A 179 -0.63 6.01 -22.78
C VAL A 179 -0.30 6.81 -24.03
N GLU A 180 0.97 6.89 -24.41
CA GLU A 180 1.42 7.57 -25.62
C GLU A 180 0.86 6.90 -26.89
N ASP A 181 0.83 5.56 -26.97
CA ASP A 181 0.20 4.83 -28.07
C ASP A 181 -1.32 4.99 -28.12
N LEU A 182 -2.00 5.08 -26.98
CA LEU A 182 -3.44 5.38 -26.90
C LEU A 182 -3.73 6.83 -27.35
N GLU A 183 -2.91 7.80 -26.94
CA GLU A 183 -3.02 9.17 -27.44
C GLU A 183 -2.77 9.24 -28.96
N LYS A 184 -1.74 8.56 -29.47
CA LYS A 184 -1.48 8.42 -30.91
C LYS A 184 -2.67 7.79 -31.63
N LEU A 185 -3.26 6.71 -31.08
CA LEU A 185 -4.41 6.02 -31.66
C LEU A 185 -5.63 6.95 -31.73
N VAL A 186 -6.02 7.57 -30.62
CA VAL A 186 -7.18 8.48 -30.54
C VAL A 186 -7.00 9.66 -31.49
N ARG A 187 -5.82 10.31 -31.50
CA ARG A 187 -5.54 11.45 -32.38
C ARG A 187 -5.47 11.07 -33.87
N ARG A 188 -4.87 9.92 -34.23
CA ARG A 188 -4.71 9.48 -35.63
C ARG A 188 -5.96 8.84 -36.25
N LYS A 189 -6.89 8.32 -35.44
CA LYS A 189 -8.10 7.63 -35.91
C LYS A 189 -9.40 8.36 -35.57
N GLU A 190 -9.32 9.53 -34.94
CA GLU A 190 -10.47 10.29 -34.39
C GLU A 190 -11.38 9.45 -33.46
N CYS A 191 -10.87 8.33 -32.92
CA CYS A 191 -11.70 7.27 -32.35
C CYS A 191 -12.08 7.49 -30.88
N GLY A 192 -11.83 8.68 -30.34
CA GLY A 192 -12.15 9.01 -28.94
C GLY A 192 -13.58 8.70 -28.52
N PRO A 193 -14.61 9.09 -29.30
CA PRO A 193 -16.01 8.83 -28.93
C PRO A 193 -16.37 7.34 -28.87
N ILE A 194 -15.78 6.51 -29.75
CA ILE A 194 -16.08 5.07 -29.75
C ILE A 194 -15.33 4.32 -28.64
N MET A 195 -14.18 4.83 -28.15
CA MET A 195 -13.53 4.29 -26.95
C MET A 195 -14.35 4.56 -25.69
N VAL A 196 -14.91 5.78 -25.56
CA VAL A 196 -15.84 6.11 -24.47
C VAL A 196 -17.09 5.22 -24.53
N ARG A 197 -17.67 5.02 -25.72
CA ARG A 197 -18.81 4.09 -25.88
C ARG A 197 -18.44 2.64 -25.53
N LEU A 198 -17.26 2.16 -25.93
CA LEU A 198 -16.81 0.78 -25.63
C LEU A 198 -16.75 0.55 -24.11
N SER A 199 -16.05 1.41 -23.37
CA SER A 199 -15.97 1.26 -21.91
C SER A 199 -17.29 1.55 -21.20
N TRP A 200 -18.20 2.33 -21.80
CA TRP A 200 -19.55 2.51 -21.26
C TRP A 200 -20.38 1.24 -21.41
N HIS A 201 -20.41 0.62 -22.59
CA HIS A 201 -21.24 -0.57 -22.83
C HIS A 201 -20.75 -1.80 -22.04
N ASP A 202 -19.43 -1.99 -21.92
CA ASP A 202 -18.78 -2.96 -21.01
C ASP A 202 -19.23 -2.77 -19.54
N ALA A 203 -19.32 -1.54 -19.06
CA ALA A 203 -19.75 -1.26 -17.69
C ALA A 203 -21.28 -1.21 -17.50
N GLY A 204 -22.03 -0.82 -18.53
CA GLY A 204 -23.44 -0.39 -18.46
C GLY A 204 -24.45 -1.52 -18.27
N ILE A 205 -24.07 -2.74 -18.61
CA ILE A 205 -24.89 -3.96 -18.49
C ILE A 205 -24.98 -4.53 -17.06
N TYR A 206 -24.06 -4.14 -16.16
CA TYR A 206 -24.01 -4.63 -14.79
C TYR A 206 -25.31 -4.34 -14.02
N ASN A 207 -25.79 -5.35 -13.27
CA ASN A 207 -26.94 -5.29 -12.37
C ASN A 207 -26.65 -5.79 -10.93
N GLY A 208 -25.44 -6.31 -10.67
CA GLY A 208 -25.06 -6.90 -9.38
C GLY A 208 -25.37 -8.40 -9.22
N ALA A 209 -26.05 -9.03 -10.18
CA ALA A 209 -26.34 -10.46 -10.22
C ALA A 209 -25.59 -11.20 -11.36
N ASP A 210 -25.55 -10.61 -12.56
CA ASP A 210 -24.87 -11.15 -13.74
C ASP A 210 -24.41 -10.04 -14.71
N GLY A 211 -23.28 -10.28 -15.40
CA GLY A 211 -22.59 -9.29 -16.22
C GLY A 211 -21.81 -8.26 -15.41
N CYS A 212 -20.55 -8.05 -15.78
CA CYS A 212 -19.65 -7.07 -15.14
C CYS A 212 -18.64 -6.53 -16.18
N PRO A 213 -17.90 -5.43 -15.87
CA PRO A 213 -16.96 -4.83 -16.81
C PRO A 213 -15.70 -5.72 -16.93
N ASN A 214 -15.77 -6.71 -17.82
CA ASN A 214 -14.81 -7.81 -17.98
C ASN A 214 -14.45 -8.09 -19.45
N ALA A 215 -14.79 -7.16 -20.35
CA ALA A 215 -14.57 -7.27 -21.78
C ALA A 215 -15.19 -8.51 -22.47
N ALA A 216 -16.22 -9.17 -21.90
CA ALA A 216 -16.87 -10.34 -22.52
C ALA A 216 -17.38 -10.08 -23.94
N MET A 217 -17.75 -8.84 -24.28
CA MET A 217 -18.03 -8.38 -25.65
C MET A 217 -16.91 -8.71 -26.68
N ARG A 218 -15.67 -9.00 -26.25
CA ARG A 218 -14.56 -9.46 -27.13
C ARG A 218 -14.69 -10.91 -27.60
N LEU A 219 -15.53 -11.72 -26.95
CA LEU A 219 -15.66 -13.14 -27.24
C LEU A 219 -16.73 -13.36 -28.34
N PRO A 220 -16.37 -13.90 -29.52
CA PRO A 220 -17.33 -14.16 -30.57
C PRO A 220 -18.25 -15.34 -30.22
N GLY A 221 -19.42 -15.40 -30.87
CA GLY A 221 -20.34 -16.54 -30.81
C GLY A 221 -21.53 -16.41 -29.85
N GLY A 222 -21.71 -15.29 -29.14
CA GLY A 222 -22.93 -15.02 -28.37
C GLY A 222 -22.78 -13.91 -27.33
N GLY A 223 -23.69 -13.90 -26.36
CA GLY A 223 -23.63 -12.98 -25.20
C GLY A 223 -23.54 -11.51 -25.60
N GLU A 224 -22.69 -10.76 -24.92
CA GLU A 224 -22.49 -9.32 -25.11
C GLU A 224 -22.05 -8.92 -26.52
N HIS A 225 -21.32 -9.78 -27.21
CA HIS A 225 -20.86 -9.56 -28.58
C HIS A 225 -22.02 -9.50 -29.58
N ALA A 226 -23.12 -10.19 -29.28
CA ALA A 226 -24.32 -10.28 -30.13
C ALA A 226 -25.45 -9.31 -29.74
N LEU A 227 -25.28 -8.48 -28.71
CA LEU A 227 -26.30 -7.52 -28.29
C LEU A 227 -26.48 -6.41 -29.32
N ALA A 228 -27.73 -6.17 -29.76
CA ALA A 228 -28.06 -5.08 -30.69
C ALA A 228 -27.58 -3.70 -30.19
N ALA A 229 -27.71 -3.43 -28.88
CA ALA A 229 -27.20 -2.21 -28.26
C ALA A 229 -25.67 -2.04 -28.41
N ASN A 230 -24.91 -3.12 -28.61
CA ASN A 230 -23.46 -3.10 -28.79
C ASN A 230 -23.04 -3.02 -30.27
N ALA A 231 -23.98 -2.91 -31.22
CA ALA A 231 -23.69 -2.86 -32.65
C ALA A 231 -22.59 -1.83 -33.01
N GLY A 232 -21.61 -2.28 -33.79
CA GLY A 232 -20.43 -1.50 -34.19
C GLY A 232 -19.28 -1.51 -33.17
N LEU A 233 -19.48 -1.94 -31.91
CA LEU A 233 -18.38 -2.03 -30.95
C LEU A 233 -17.46 -3.24 -31.23
N PRO A 234 -17.95 -4.47 -31.40
CA PRO A 234 -17.08 -5.59 -31.75
C PRO A 234 -16.44 -5.45 -33.14
N GLN A 235 -17.11 -4.78 -34.09
CA GLN A 235 -16.66 -4.68 -35.48
C GLN A 235 -15.72 -3.47 -35.75
N VAL A 236 -15.66 -2.49 -34.83
CA VAL A 236 -14.86 -1.27 -35.04
C VAL A 236 -14.02 -0.92 -33.80
N ALA A 237 -14.61 -0.90 -32.60
CA ALA A 237 -13.92 -0.46 -31.40
C ALA A 237 -12.85 -1.46 -30.92
N ILE A 238 -13.17 -2.76 -30.96
CA ILE A 238 -12.24 -3.81 -30.54
C ILE A 238 -11.05 -3.96 -31.51
N PRO A 239 -11.24 -4.02 -32.85
CA PRO A 239 -10.12 -4.04 -33.81
C PRO A 239 -9.21 -2.80 -33.77
N LEU A 240 -9.74 -1.63 -33.40
CA LEU A 240 -8.91 -0.43 -33.20
C LEU A 240 -7.95 -0.55 -32.00
N LEU A 241 -8.34 -1.29 -30.96
CA LEU A 241 -7.49 -1.58 -29.80
C LEU A 241 -6.65 -2.85 -29.95
N GLU A 242 -6.97 -3.74 -30.89
CA GLU A 242 -6.31 -5.04 -31.06
C GLU A 242 -4.78 -4.97 -31.23
N PRO A 243 -4.18 -4.04 -32.00
CA PRO A 243 -2.72 -3.89 -32.06
C PRO A 243 -2.09 -3.53 -30.71
N LEU A 244 -2.77 -2.70 -29.92
CA LEU A 244 -2.33 -2.33 -28.57
C LEU A 244 -2.57 -3.48 -27.59
N ALA A 245 -3.64 -4.27 -27.76
CA ALA A 245 -3.89 -5.46 -26.97
C ALA A 245 -2.79 -6.51 -27.19
N ALA A 246 -2.48 -6.86 -28.44
CA ALA A 246 -1.39 -7.80 -28.77
C ALA A 246 -0.02 -7.33 -28.24
N LYS A 247 0.21 -6.00 -28.20
CA LYS A 247 1.43 -5.38 -27.65
C LYS A 247 1.47 -5.42 -26.11
N TYR A 248 0.40 -5.02 -25.43
CA TYR A 248 0.42 -4.73 -23.99
C TYR A 248 -0.35 -5.74 -23.11
N VAL A 249 -1.44 -6.38 -23.57
CA VAL A 249 -2.27 -7.25 -22.72
C VAL A 249 -1.52 -8.50 -22.21
N PRO A 250 -0.80 -9.28 -23.05
CA PRO A 250 -0.03 -10.43 -22.57
C PRO A 250 1.09 -10.10 -21.57
N ARG A 251 1.39 -8.81 -21.34
CA ARG A 251 2.60 -8.33 -20.67
C ARG A 251 2.32 -7.37 -19.50
N MET A 252 1.19 -6.67 -19.46
CA MET A 252 1.01 -5.52 -18.56
C MET A 252 -0.40 -5.31 -17.98
N ILE A 253 -1.49 -5.52 -18.73
CA ILE A 253 -2.88 -5.21 -18.32
C ILE A 253 -3.91 -6.19 -18.92
N SER A 254 -5.17 -6.15 -18.49
CA SER A 254 -6.28 -6.88 -19.14
C SER A 254 -6.89 -6.12 -20.31
N HIS A 255 -7.74 -6.76 -21.13
CA HIS A 255 -8.55 -6.07 -22.14
C HIS A 255 -9.56 -5.11 -21.48
N ALA A 256 -10.20 -5.52 -20.39
CA ALA A 256 -11.15 -4.70 -19.65
C ALA A 256 -10.50 -3.43 -19.06
N ASP A 257 -9.26 -3.54 -18.57
CA ASP A 257 -8.45 -2.39 -18.15
C ASP A 257 -8.01 -1.52 -19.35
N LEU A 258 -7.63 -2.14 -20.48
CA LEU A 258 -7.28 -1.42 -21.71
C LEU A 258 -8.44 -0.57 -22.23
N TRP A 259 -9.68 -1.09 -22.19
CA TRP A 259 -10.87 -0.37 -22.62
C TRP A 259 -11.16 0.82 -21.70
N ALA A 260 -11.04 0.63 -20.38
CA ALA A 260 -11.18 1.70 -19.40
C ALA A 260 -10.12 2.81 -19.57
N LEU A 261 -8.86 2.42 -19.79
CA LEU A 261 -7.78 3.37 -20.05
C LEU A 261 -7.97 4.10 -21.37
N ALA A 262 -8.38 3.40 -22.44
CA ALA A 262 -8.65 4.01 -23.74
C ALA A 262 -9.75 5.07 -23.68
N ALA A 263 -10.82 4.84 -22.89
CA ALA A 263 -11.87 5.82 -22.66
C ALA A 263 -11.37 7.06 -21.89
N ASN A 264 -10.59 6.87 -20.82
CA ASN A 264 -10.07 7.98 -20.01
C ASN A 264 -9.03 8.82 -20.77
N VAL A 265 -8.13 8.16 -21.52
CA VAL A 265 -7.18 8.83 -22.42
C VAL A 265 -7.93 9.56 -23.53
N ALA A 266 -8.99 8.96 -24.10
CA ALA A 266 -9.82 9.63 -25.09
C ALA A 266 -10.47 10.91 -24.56
N ILE A 267 -11.06 10.89 -23.35
CA ILE A 267 -11.68 12.08 -22.73
C ILE A 267 -10.64 13.19 -22.57
N LYS A 268 -9.45 12.88 -22.03
CA LYS A 268 -8.34 13.84 -21.89
C LYS A 268 -7.87 14.41 -23.24
N VAL A 269 -7.73 13.55 -24.26
CA VAL A 269 -7.33 13.96 -25.62
C VAL A 269 -8.37 14.86 -26.29
N MET A 270 -9.66 14.65 -26.01
CA MET A 270 -10.78 15.46 -26.50
C MET A 270 -11.02 16.76 -25.69
N GLY A 271 -10.13 17.08 -24.74
CA GLY A 271 -10.20 18.32 -23.94
C GLY A 271 -11.01 18.21 -22.65
N GLY A 272 -11.46 17.01 -22.27
CA GLY A 272 -12.12 16.73 -21.00
C GLY A 272 -11.13 16.53 -19.83
N PRO A 273 -11.63 16.25 -18.62
CA PRO A 273 -10.80 16.10 -17.42
C PRO A 273 -9.86 14.88 -17.50
N GLU A 274 -8.74 14.95 -16.78
CA GLU A 274 -7.86 13.80 -16.61
C GLU A 274 -8.44 12.82 -15.56
N ILE A 275 -8.98 11.70 -16.03
CA ILE A 275 -9.63 10.69 -15.21
C ILE A 275 -8.64 9.56 -14.85
N THR A 276 -8.38 9.36 -13.56
CA THR A 276 -7.53 8.28 -13.06
C THR A 276 -8.17 6.91 -13.31
N THR A 277 -7.61 6.14 -14.25
CA THR A 277 -8.01 4.74 -14.50
C THR A 277 -7.75 3.87 -13.28
N ARG A 278 -8.76 3.10 -12.87
CA ARG A 278 -8.63 2.03 -11.87
C ARG A 278 -8.46 0.69 -12.59
N PHE A 279 -7.25 0.16 -12.51
CA PHE A 279 -6.85 -1.13 -13.07
C PHE A 279 -7.30 -2.30 -12.17
N GLY A 280 -7.11 -3.53 -12.63
CA GLY A 280 -7.43 -4.77 -11.92
C GLY A 280 -8.75 -5.42 -12.33
N ARG A 281 -9.37 -5.01 -13.45
CA ARG A 281 -10.48 -5.76 -14.04
C ARG A 281 -9.95 -7.08 -14.61
N LEU A 282 -10.63 -8.18 -14.34
CA LEU A 282 -10.35 -9.47 -14.98
C LEU A 282 -11.08 -9.56 -16.31
N ASP A 283 -10.48 -10.23 -17.29
CA ASP A 283 -11.17 -10.51 -18.55
C ASP A 283 -12.01 -11.79 -18.44
N ALA A 284 -13.16 -11.82 -19.13
CA ALA A 284 -13.96 -13.02 -19.32
C ALA A 284 -13.18 -14.12 -20.06
N GLU A 285 -13.23 -15.36 -19.58
CA GLU A 285 -12.69 -16.51 -20.29
C GLU A 285 -13.68 -17.01 -21.37
N ARG A 286 -14.98 -16.91 -21.09
CA ARG A 286 -16.07 -17.58 -21.83
C ARG A 286 -17.23 -16.64 -22.05
N VAL A 287 -17.99 -16.87 -23.13
CA VAL A 287 -19.15 -16.03 -23.53
C VAL A 287 -20.20 -15.92 -22.40
N GLY A 288 -20.33 -16.98 -21.58
CA GLY A 288 -21.24 -17.01 -20.42
C GLY A 288 -20.75 -16.28 -19.17
N ASP A 289 -19.53 -15.73 -19.16
CA ASP A 289 -19.01 -14.91 -18.05
C ASP A 289 -19.49 -13.44 -18.15
N GLY A 290 -20.08 -13.07 -19.30
CA GLY A 290 -20.77 -11.79 -19.51
C GLY A 290 -22.21 -11.79 -18.99
N ALA A 291 -22.98 -10.76 -19.37
CA ALA A 291 -24.41 -10.70 -19.06
C ALA A 291 -25.20 -11.86 -19.70
N SER A 292 -25.93 -12.63 -18.88
CA SER A 292 -26.56 -13.90 -19.29
C SER A 292 -27.91 -13.72 -20.01
N SER A 293 -28.55 -12.56 -19.85
CA SER A 293 -29.89 -12.27 -20.37
C SER A 293 -29.93 -10.96 -21.17
N ALA A 294 -30.35 -11.08 -22.43
CA ALA A 294 -30.12 -10.11 -23.49
C ALA A 294 -31.36 -9.29 -23.86
N THR A 295 -31.66 -8.22 -23.12
CA THR A 295 -32.41 -7.01 -23.55
C THR A 295 -32.53 -6.00 -22.38
N GLY A 296 -32.81 -4.72 -22.68
CA GLY A 296 -33.33 -3.76 -21.69
C GLY A 296 -32.39 -3.26 -20.57
N ARG A 297 -31.09 -3.57 -20.58
CA ARG A 297 -30.13 -3.11 -19.54
C ARG A 297 -29.36 -1.83 -19.89
N LEU A 298 -29.48 -1.37 -21.13
CA LEU A 298 -28.89 -0.16 -21.70
C LEU A 298 -30.03 0.65 -22.33
N PRO A 299 -29.98 2.00 -22.31
CA PRO A 299 -31.10 2.83 -22.76
C PRO A 299 -31.31 2.76 -24.27
N ASP A 300 -32.56 2.52 -24.68
CA ASP A 300 -33.00 2.64 -26.07
C ASP A 300 -33.28 4.11 -26.43
N GLY A 301 -33.03 4.50 -27.70
CA GLY A 301 -33.05 5.89 -28.15
C GLY A 301 -34.41 6.47 -28.58
N ASP A 302 -35.44 5.63 -28.69
CA ASP A 302 -36.80 5.95 -29.10
C ASP A 302 -37.80 6.00 -27.93
N LYS A 303 -37.33 5.89 -26.69
CA LYS A 303 -38.16 5.75 -25.48
C LYS A 303 -38.26 7.06 -24.69
N ASP A 304 -39.02 7.05 -23.60
CA ASP A 304 -39.25 8.23 -22.76
C ASP A 304 -38.44 8.22 -21.44
N ALA A 305 -38.71 9.21 -20.59
CA ALA A 305 -38.05 9.40 -19.30
C ALA A 305 -38.36 8.31 -18.26
N ARG A 306 -39.38 7.46 -18.44
CA ARG A 306 -39.64 6.31 -17.56
C ARG A 306 -38.61 5.22 -17.84
N HIS A 307 -38.37 4.90 -19.12
CA HIS A 307 -37.36 3.93 -19.53
C HIS A 307 -35.94 4.25 -19.01
N LEU A 308 -35.57 5.54 -18.97
CA LEU A 308 -34.33 5.98 -18.31
C LEU A 308 -34.31 5.62 -16.82
N ARG A 309 -35.38 5.90 -16.08
CA ARG A 309 -35.48 5.59 -14.64
C ARG A 309 -35.50 4.08 -14.40
N ASP A 310 -36.25 3.31 -15.18
CA ASP A 310 -36.35 1.85 -15.10
C ASP A 310 -34.97 1.19 -15.26
N ILE A 311 -34.09 1.77 -16.08
CA ILE A 311 -32.72 1.29 -16.28
C ILE A 311 -31.75 1.81 -15.20
N PHE A 312 -31.82 3.10 -14.84
CA PHE A 312 -30.79 3.76 -14.04
C PHE A 312 -31.07 3.83 -12.53
N TYR A 313 -32.33 3.81 -12.10
CA TYR A 313 -32.67 3.75 -10.67
C TYR A 313 -32.18 2.44 -10.01
N PRO A 314 -32.34 1.24 -10.60
CA PRO A 314 -31.75 0.00 -10.05
C PRO A 314 -30.21 0.03 -9.98
N LYS A 315 -29.58 0.88 -10.79
CA LYS A 315 -28.13 1.10 -10.83
C LYS A 315 -27.67 2.17 -9.83
N GLY A 316 -28.61 2.78 -9.10
CA GLY A 316 -28.38 3.74 -8.02
C GLY A 316 -28.19 5.19 -8.46
N PHE A 317 -28.57 5.55 -9.69
CA PHE A 317 -28.57 6.93 -10.18
C PHE A 317 -29.94 7.58 -9.97
N ASP A 318 -29.97 8.88 -9.67
CA ASP A 318 -31.18 9.70 -9.62
C ASP A 318 -31.36 10.49 -10.94
N ASP A 319 -32.49 11.18 -11.10
CA ASP A 319 -32.78 12.01 -12.30
C ASP A 319 -31.65 13.01 -12.61
N LYS A 320 -31.05 13.62 -11.57
CA LYS A 320 -29.91 14.56 -11.70
C LYS A 320 -28.70 13.85 -12.33
N ALA A 321 -28.35 12.67 -11.84
CA ALA A 321 -27.24 11.88 -12.40
C ALA A 321 -27.57 11.28 -13.78
N ILE A 322 -28.84 10.98 -14.09
CA ILE A 322 -29.29 10.52 -15.41
C ILE A 322 -29.09 11.62 -16.47
N VAL A 323 -29.49 12.87 -16.18
CA VAL A 323 -29.27 14.00 -17.10
C VAL A 323 -27.77 14.24 -17.30
N ALA A 324 -26.98 14.21 -16.23
CA ALA A 324 -25.51 14.31 -16.33
C ALA A 324 -24.92 13.17 -17.20
N LEU A 325 -25.42 11.94 -17.06
CA LEU A 325 -25.03 10.78 -17.88
C LEU A 325 -25.22 11.03 -19.38
N SER A 326 -26.32 11.69 -19.75
CA SER A 326 -26.63 12.02 -21.15
C SER A 326 -25.59 12.97 -21.78
N GLY A 327 -24.86 13.74 -20.97
CA GLY A 327 -23.75 14.59 -21.41
C GLY A 327 -22.57 13.85 -22.03
N ALA A 328 -22.50 12.51 -21.94
CA ALA A 328 -21.59 11.71 -22.75
C ALA A 328 -21.81 11.95 -24.27
N HIS A 329 -23.01 12.36 -24.67
CA HIS A 329 -23.34 12.82 -26.02
C HIS A 329 -22.77 14.23 -26.35
N THR A 330 -21.80 14.78 -25.62
CA THR A 330 -21.01 15.91 -26.15
C THR A 330 -20.04 15.48 -27.27
N VAL A 331 -19.76 14.18 -27.42
CA VAL A 331 -18.82 13.64 -28.41
C VAL A 331 -19.46 12.55 -29.28
N GLY A 332 -19.03 12.48 -30.54
CA GLY A 332 -19.45 11.46 -31.51
C GLY A 332 -20.74 11.77 -32.28
N SER A 333 -21.33 10.70 -32.82
CA SER A 333 -22.48 10.74 -33.73
C SER A 333 -23.24 9.41 -33.72
N CYS A 334 -24.54 9.47 -34.00
CA CYS A 334 -25.31 8.31 -34.41
C CYS A 334 -25.04 7.96 -35.88
N HIS A 335 -25.27 6.68 -36.22
CA HIS A 335 -25.13 6.17 -37.59
C HIS A 335 -26.22 5.13 -37.92
N LEU A 336 -26.78 5.23 -39.14
CA LEU A 336 -27.90 4.40 -39.62
C LEU A 336 -27.59 2.90 -39.72
N ASP A 337 -26.33 2.55 -39.97
CA ASP A 337 -25.82 1.16 -40.09
C ASP A 337 -25.75 0.43 -38.73
N ARG A 338 -25.65 1.17 -37.63
CA ARG A 338 -25.42 0.63 -36.27
C ARG A 338 -26.60 0.84 -35.33
N SER A 339 -27.23 2.00 -35.41
CA SER A 339 -28.19 2.49 -34.41
C SER A 339 -29.56 2.83 -34.99
N GLY A 340 -29.68 2.92 -36.32
CA GLY A 340 -30.90 3.40 -37.00
C GLY A 340 -31.16 4.91 -36.85
N PHE A 341 -30.36 5.62 -36.05
CA PHE A 341 -30.36 7.07 -35.88
C PHE A 341 -29.22 7.72 -36.69
N ASP A 342 -29.30 9.02 -36.98
CA ASP A 342 -28.34 9.69 -37.89
C ASP A 342 -27.94 11.13 -37.50
N GLY A 343 -26.64 11.36 -37.32
CA GLY A 343 -26.03 12.70 -37.21
C GLY A 343 -25.16 12.88 -35.97
N ALA A 344 -24.48 14.03 -35.90
CA ALA A 344 -23.69 14.42 -34.74
C ALA A 344 -24.55 15.06 -33.64
N TRP A 345 -24.15 14.88 -32.38
CA TRP A 345 -24.82 15.48 -31.22
C TRP A 345 -24.49 16.97 -31.05
N THR A 346 -23.26 17.33 -31.41
CA THR A 346 -22.62 18.63 -31.24
C THR A 346 -21.95 19.04 -32.55
N ALA A 347 -21.68 20.35 -32.72
CA ALA A 347 -21.01 20.84 -33.92
C ALA A 347 -19.54 20.35 -34.03
N ASP A 348 -18.90 20.06 -32.90
CA ASP A 348 -17.57 19.46 -32.83
C ASP A 348 -17.64 18.08 -32.16
N LYS A 349 -17.79 17.05 -32.99
CA LYS A 349 -17.90 15.63 -32.58
C LYS A 349 -16.70 15.11 -31.76
N LEU A 350 -15.56 15.82 -31.72
CA LEU A 350 -14.32 15.37 -31.06
C LEU A 350 -13.95 16.22 -29.84
N LYS A 351 -14.83 17.13 -29.41
CA LYS A 351 -14.57 18.03 -28.29
C LYS A 351 -15.47 17.71 -27.10
N PHE A 352 -14.85 17.50 -25.95
CA PHE A 352 -15.54 17.26 -24.70
C PHE A 352 -15.81 18.59 -23.97
N ASP A 353 -17.02 19.15 -24.09
CA ASP A 353 -17.43 20.35 -23.36
C ASP A 353 -18.94 20.39 -23.06
N ASN A 354 -19.47 21.56 -22.68
CA ASN A 354 -20.88 21.75 -22.35
C ASN A 354 -21.76 22.15 -23.57
N SER A 355 -21.28 22.00 -24.81
CA SER A 355 -22.03 22.37 -26.02
C SER A 355 -23.32 21.56 -26.18
N TYR A 356 -23.31 20.25 -25.92
CA TYR A 356 -24.51 19.40 -25.93
C TYR A 356 -25.64 19.95 -25.05
N PHE A 357 -25.35 20.34 -23.81
CA PHE A 357 -26.36 20.90 -22.91
C PHE A 357 -26.86 22.28 -23.35
N LYS A 358 -25.98 23.11 -23.94
CA LYS A 358 -26.38 24.41 -24.51
C LYS A 358 -27.28 24.25 -25.73
N ASP A 359 -26.94 23.34 -26.63
CA ASP A 359 -27.75 23.00 -27.80
C ASP A 359 -29.12 22.45 -27.36
N LEU A 360 -29.14 21.52 -26.40
CA LEU A 360 -30.36 20.92 -25.86
C LEU A 360 -31.32 21.95 -25.22
N MET A 361 -30.79 22.89 -24.44
CA MET A 361 -31.58 23.86 -23.65
C MET A 361 -31.93 25.16 -24.38
N HIS A 362 -31.27 25.50 -25.49
CA HIS A 362 -31.39 26.83 -26.12
C HIS A 362 -31.74 26.82 -27.62
N ARG A 363 -31.84 25.65 -28.27
CA ARG A 363 -32.20 25.55 -29.69
C ARG A 363 -33.59 24.99 -29.93
N SER A 364 -34.11 25.30 -31.12
CA SER A 364 -35.34 24.68 -31.63
C SER A 364 -35.04 23.33 -32.29
N TRP A 365 -35.89 22.34 -31.99
CA TRP A 365 -35.77 20.95 -32.44
C TRP A 365 -37.00 20.53 -33.25
N SER A 366 -36.81 20.07 -34.48
CA SER A 366 -37.86 19.49 -35.32
C SER A 366 -37.78 17.97 -35.33
N SER A 367 -38.90 17.29 -35.14
CA SER A 367 -38.98 15.83 -35.27
C SER A 367 -38.82 15.38 -36.72
N GLU A 368 -38.07 14.31 -36.93
CA GLU A 368 -37.87 13.63 -38.21
C GLU A 368 -37.85 12.10 -37.99
N THR A 369 -38.17 11.34 -39.03
CA THR A 369 -38.07 9.86 -39.00
C THR A 369 -36.95 9.43 -39.94
N THR A 370 -36.04 8.59 -39.48
CA THR A 370 -34.91 8.13 -40.32
C THR A 370 -35.37 7.14 -41.40
N SER A 371 -34.51 6.88 -42.38
CA SER A 371 -34.71 5.82 -43.37
C SER A 371 -34.75 4.39 -42.80
N LYS A 372 -34.54 4.23 -41.48
CA LYS A 372 -34.74 2.98 -40.72
C LYS A 372 -36.04 2.95 -39.91
N GLY A 373 -36.84 4.02 -39.95
CA GLY A 373 -38.12 4.14 -39.24
C GLY A 373 -38.00 4.69 -37.81
N ASN A 374 -36.80 5.07 -37.36
CA ASN A 374 -36.60 5.54 -35.99
C ASN A 374 -36.97 7.04 -35.84
N PRO A 375 -37.70 7.43 -34.78
CA PRO A 375 -38.01 8.83 -34.50
C PRO A 375 -36.84 9.54 -33.80
N GLN A 376 -36.37 10.64 -34.40
CA GLN A 376 -35.34 11.50 -33.81
C GLN A 376 -35.67 12.98 -34.04
N PHE A 377 -34.83 13.86 -33.52
CA PHE A 377 -35.00 15.30 -33.64
C PHE A 377 -33.74 15.93 -34.20
N ARG A 378 -33.90 16.95 -35.04
CA ARG A 378 -32.79 17.71 -35.64
C ARG A 378 -32.93 19.20 -35.35
N CYS A 379 -31.82 19.88 -35.12
CA CYS A 379 -31.80 21.33 -35.07
C CYS A 379 -31.52 21.90 -36.47
N ALA A 380 -32.36 22.83 -36.92
CA ALA A 380 -32.22 23.47 -38.22
C ALA A 380 -30.94 24.35 -38.32
N GLU A 381 -30.43 24.86 -37.20
CA GLU A 381 -29.29 25.78 -37.14
C GLU A 381 -27.95 25.05 -37.19
N SER A 382 -27.68 24.20 -36.19
CA SER A 382 -26.43 23.46 -35.99
C SER A 382 -26.34 22.18 -36.82
N LYS A 383 -27.47 21.73 -37.41
CA LYS A 383 -27.66 20.42 -38.07
C LYS A 383 -27.47 19.20 -37.14
N THR A 384 -27.20 19.43 -35.86
CA THR A 384 -27.06 18.39 -34.83
C THR A 384 -28.40 17.68 -34.57
N MET A 385 -28.33 16.50 -33.97
CA MET A 385 -29.48 15.65 -33.66
C MET A 385 -29.61 15.34 -32.17
N MET A 386 -30.83 15.04 -31.73
CA MET A 386 -31.16 14.55 -30.39
C MET A 386 -32.08 13.33 -30.50
N LEU A 387 -31.92 12.38 -29.57
CA LEU A 387 -32.80 11.23 -29.42
C LEU A 387 -34.11 11.62 -28.71
N THR A 388 -35.16 10.85 -28.94
CA THR A 388 -36.43 10.97 -28.20
C THR A 388 -36.19 10.85 -26.68
N THR A 389 -35.37 9.87 -26.29
CA THR A 389 -34.96 9.65 -24.89
C THR A 389 -34.13 10.80 -24.30
N VAL A 390 -33.42 11.56 -25.14
CA VAL A 390 -32.63 12.74 -24.72
C VAL A 390 -33.54 13.95 -24.48
N LEU A 391 -34.48 14.26 -25.38
CA LEU A 391 -35.45 15.32 -25.13
C LEU A 391 -36.37 14.99 -23.94
N ALA A 392 -36.69 13.71 -23.73
CA ALA A 392 -37.40 13.28 -22.52
C ALA A 392 -36.60 13.60 -21.24
N SER A 393 -35.27 13.59 -21.28
CA SER A 393 -34.45 13.97 -20.11
C SER A 393 -34.56 15.46 -19.73
N VAL A 394 -35.00 16.33 -20.65
CA VAL A 394 -35.31 17.74 -20.33
C VAL A 394 -36.51 17.83 -19.37
N THR A 395 -37.47 16.88 -19.43
CA THR A 395 -38.59 16.81 -18.47
C THR A 395 -38.14 16.37 -17.06
N LEU A 396 -36.91 15.89 -16.90
CA LEU A 396 -36.29 15.62 -15.60
C LEU A 396 -35.67 16.87 -14.96
N TRP A 397 -35.54 17.96 -15.72
CA TRP A 397 -34.81 19.17 -15.33
C TRP A 397 -35.64 20.16 -14.50
N GLU A 398 -36.97 20.06 -14.49
CA GLU A 398 -37.86 20.99 -13.76
C GLU A 398 -37.92 20.76 -12.24
N VAL A 399 -37.18 19.77 -11.72
CA VAL A 399 -37.00 19.57 -10.27
C VAL A 399 -36.15 20.72 -9.69
N PRO A 400 -36.47 21.28 -8.49
CA PRO A 400 -35.86 22.52 -8.02
C PRO A 400 -34.33 22.59 -8.03
N ARG A 401 -33.83 23.81 -8.32
CA ARG A 401 -32.43 24.15 -8.59
C ARG A 401 -31.43 23.40 -7.69
N LEU A 402 -30.50 22.70 -8.33
CA LEU A 402 -29.33 22.06 -7.72
C LEU A 402 -28.60 22.98 -6.75
N THR A 403 -28.47 22.57 -5.49
CA THR A 403 -27.61 23.24 -4.50
C THR A 403 -26.37 22.39 -4.19
N VAL A 404 -25.27 23.05 -3.79
CA VAL A 404 -24.02 22.35 -3.39
C VAL A 404 -24.27 21.39 -2.21
N SER A 405 -25.22 21.71 -1.33
CA SER A 405 -25.68 20.85 -0.23
C SER A 405 -26.22 19.49 -0.70
N ASP A 406 -27.01 19.46 -1.78
CA ASP A 406 -27.69 18.23 -2.26
C ASP A 406 -26.68 17.13 -2.63
N PHE A 407 -25.53 17.52 -3.20
CA PHE A 407 -24.50 16.60 -3.65
C PHE A 407 -23.82 15.82 -2.53
N THR A 408 -23.90 16.29 -1.28
CA THR A 408 -23.21 15.66 -0.15
C THR A 408 -23.92 14.38 0.32
N LEU A 409 -25.25 14.29 0.16
CA LEU A 409 -26.07 13.24 0.76
C LEU A 409 -26.11 11.93 -0.06
N ILE A 410 -25.89 12.00 -1.38
CA ILE A 410 -26.09 10.87 -2.32
C ILE A 410 -24.82 10.00 -2.48
N LEU A 411 -23.72 10.39 -1.83
CA LEU A 411 -22.43 9.71 -1.84
C LEU A 411 -22.35 8.49 -0.88
N SER A 412 -23.31 8.32 0.04
CA SER A 412 -23.32 7.21 1.02
C SER A 412 -24.52 6.28 0.82
N ALA A 413 -24.47 5.40 -0.19
CA ALA A 413 -25.50 4.37 -0.40
C ALA A 413 -24.91 3.04 -0.92
N SER A 414 -24.97 2.04 -0.04
CA SER A 414 -25.02 0.58 -0.29
C SER A 414 -23.83 -0.13 -0.98
N SER A 415 -23.23 -1.04 -0.19
CA SER A 415 -22.50 -2.22 -0.64
C SER A 415 -23.40 -3.26 -1.31
N CYS A 416 -22.84 -4.13 -2.16
CA CYS A 416 -23.45 -5.43 -2.48
C CYS A 416 -22.39 -6.53 -2.55
N THR A 417 -22.56 -7.59 -1.75
CA THR A 417 -21.78 -8.83 -1.80
C THR A 417 -22.53 -9.87 -2.63
N ILE A 418 -21.86 -10.59 -3.52
CA ILE A 418 -22.47 -11.72 -4.25
C ILE A 418 -22.46 -12.96 -3.35
N PRO A 419 -23.62 -13.59 -3.06
CA PRO A 419 -23.68 -14.90 -2.42
C PRO A 419 -23.51 -16.04 -3.44
N SER A 420 -23.09 -17.21 -2.95
CA SER A 420 -23.13 -18.52 -3.62
C SER A 420 -22.43 -18.66 -4.98
N LEU A 421 -21.16 -19.08 -4.95
CA LEU A 421 -20.71 -20.25 -5.71
C LEU A 421 -19.64 -21.00 -4.89
N ARG A 422 -19.82 -22.32 -4.69
CA ARG A 422 -18.90 -23.14 -3.87
C ARG A 422 -17.91 -23.90 -4.76
N ARG A 423 -16.63 -23.49 -4.78
CA ARG A 423 -15.43 -24.36 -4.64
C ARG A 423 -14.13 -23.55 -4.78
N ASN A 424 -13.05 -24.14 -4.26
CA ASN A 424 -11.65 -23.71 -4.33
C ASN A 424 -11.36 -22.25 -3.89
N SER A 425 -11.06 -22.11 -2.60
CA SER A 425 -10.18 -21.07 -2.11
C SER A 425 -8.80 -21.21 -2.75
N ASP A 426 -8.41 -20.27 -3.63
CA ASP A 426 -7.02 -19.80 -3.85
C ASP A 426 -6.91 -18.71 -4.95
N ALA A 427 -7.86 -17.76 -5.00
CA ALA A 427 -7.73 -16.56 -5.84
C ALA A 427 -8.69 -15.42 -5.41
N MET A 428 -8.25 -14.52 -4.52
CA MET A 428 -8.89 -13.20 -4.33
C MET A 428 -7.86 -12.12 -3.99
N ALA A 429 -7.15 -11.63 -5.02
CA ALA A 429 -6.45 -10.35 -4.94
C ALA A 429 -7.49 -9.22 -5.05
N ALA A 430 -7.78 -8.54 -3.93
CA ALA A 430 -8.73 -7.44 -3.92
C ALA A 430 -8.09 -6.21 -4.58
N VAL A 431 -8.60 -5.83 -5.76
CA VAL A 431 -8.11 -4.76 -6.66
C VAL A 431 -7.64 -3.46 -5.97
N PHE A 432 -6.38 -3.06 -6.20
CA PHE A 432 -5.82 -1.76 -5.79
C PHE A 432 -5.53 -0.82 -6.98
N PRO A 433 -6.00 0.44 -6.94
CA PRO A 433 -5.72 1.43 -7.99
C PRO A 433 -4.39 2.17 -7.77
N ALA A 434 -3.41 1.57 -7.09
CA ALA A 434 -2.19 2.23 -6.66
C ALA A 434 -0.97 1.32 -6.75
N ASN A 435 0.03 1.71 -7.54
CA ASN A 435 1.38 1.13 -7.51
C ASN A 435 2.17 1.55 -6.24
N GLN A 436 1.47 1.97 -5.18
CA GLN A 436 1.99 2.72 -4.03
C GLN A 436 1.40 2.15 -2.72
N VAL A 437 2.25 1.61 -1.84
CA VAL A 437 1.87 1.21 -0.47
C VAL A 437 1.93 2.43 0.47
N ILE A 438 1.00 2.53 1.42
CA ILE A 438 0.98 3.60 2.43
C ILE A 438 1.53 3.06 3.75
N VAL A 439 2.57 3.70 4.27
CA VAL A 439 3.20 3.36 5.55
C VAL A 439 3.04 4.52 6.53
N VAL A 440 2.48 4.24 7.72
CA VAL A 440 2.16 5.27 8.72
C VAL A 440 3.04 5.11 9.95
N GLY A 441 3.97 6.05 10.16
CA GLY A 441 4.95 6.09 11.24
C GLY A 441 6.37 5.88 10.73
N GLY A 442 7.23 6.91 10.83
CA GLY A 442 8.64 6.89 10.45
C GLY A 442 9.57 6.29 11.49
N GLY A 443 9.05 5.47 12.41
CA GLY A 443 9.87 4.59 13.25
C GLY A 443 10.52 3.46 12.43
N LEU A 444 11.33 2.62 13.08
CA LEU A 444 12.03 1.53 12.40
C LEU A 444 11.08 0.56 11.70
N ALA A 445 9.89 0.31 12.26
CA ALA A 445 8.90 -0.57 11.64
C ALA A 445 8.43 -0.07 10.27
N GLY A 446 8.03 1.20 10.19
CA GLY A 446 7.62 1.81 8.93
C GLY A 446 8.80 2.01 7.98
N MET A 447 9.99 2.36 8.49
CA MET A 447 11.19 2.46 7.67
C MET A 447 11.60 1.12 7.05
N SER A 448 11.53 0.01 7.79
CA SER A 448 11.77 -1.35 7.28
C SER A 448 10.68 -1.78 6.30
N ALA A 449 9.41 -1.45 6.54
CA ALA A 449 8.32 -1.71 5.60
C ALA A 449 8.50 -0.95 4.28
N ALA A 450 8.72 0.37 4.34
CA ALA A 450 8.91 1.24 3.17
C ALA A 450 10.12 0.81 2.33
N ASN A 451 11.26 0.52 2.97
CA ASN A 451 12.43 -0.03 2.27
C ASN A 451 12.12 -1.38 1.61
N THR A 452 11.37 -2.27 2.27
CA THR A 452 11.00 -3.58 1.69
C THR A 452 10.04 -3.44 0.51
N VAL A 453 9.10 -2.49 0.55
CA VAL A 453 8.25 -2.19 -0.61
C VAL A 453 9.08 -1.77 -1.82
N VAL A 454 10.15 -0.98 -1.59
CA VAL A 454 11.10 -0.59 -2.65
C VAL A 454 11.97 -1.78 -3.12
N GLU A 455 12.43 -2.66 -2.22
CA GLU A 455 13.14 -3.92 -2.56
C GLU A 455 12.25 -4.93 -3.34
N LEU A 456 10.93 -4.77 -3.31
CA LEU A 456 9.96 -5.65 -3.98
C LEU A 456 9.36 -5.03 -5.24
N GLY A 457 9.98 -3.99 -5.80
CA GLY A 457 9.52 -3.34 -7.04
C GLY A 457 8.39 -2.31 -6.88
N GLY A 458 7.73 -2.25 -5.72
CA GLY A 458 6.66 -1.29 -5.43
C GLY A 458 7.14 0.17 -5.34
N ARG A 459 6.19 1.10 -5.27
CA ARG A 459 6.40 2.46 -4.76
C ARG A 459 5.86 2.56 -3.34
N THR A 460 6.33 3.50 -2.53
CA THR A 460 5.86 3.69 -1.15
C THR A 460 5.66 5.17 -0.83
N ILE A 461 4.63 5.48 -0.05
CA ILE A 461 4.54 6.74 0.70
C ILE A 461 4.74 6.44 2.19
N LEU A 462 5.56 7.25 2.86
CA LEU A 462 5.73 7.19 4.31
C LEU A 462 5.22 8.50 4.94
N LEU A 463 4.25 8.37 5.85
CA LEU A 463 3.61 9.47 6.58
C LEU A 463 4.07 9.46 8.04
N ASP A 464 4.55 10.60 8.55
CA ASP A 464 4.82 10.77 9.98
C ASP A 464 4.20 12.09 10.49
N LYS A 465 3.56 12.07 11.65
CA LYS A 465 3.01 13.26 12.30
C LYS A 465 4.08 14.17 12.91
N SER A 466 5.26 13.60 13.19
CA SER A 466 6.44 14.27 13.72
C SER A 466 7.09 15.20 12.68
N SER A 467 7.98 16.09 13.13
CA SER A 467 8.81 16.93 12.25
C SER A 467 10.01 16.19 11.64
N PHE A 468 10.41 15.05 12.22
CA PHE A 468 11.51 14.19 11.79
C PHE A 468 11.12 12.72 12.01
N CYS A 469 11.64 11.81 11.17
CA CYS A 469 11.44 10.37 11.33
C CYS A 469 12.37 9.79 12.42
N GLY A 470 12.01 8.64 13.00
CA GLY A 470 12.85 7.85 13.91
C GLY A 470 12.10 7.26 15.10
N GLY A 471 11.16 8.02 15.68
CA GLY A 471 10.33 7.61 16.83
C GLY A 471 11.10 7.04 18.03
N ASN A 472 10.43 6.21 18.82
CA ASN A 472 11.05 5.42 19.90
C ASN A 472 12.14 4.45 19.41
N SER A 473 12.09 4.03 18.14
CA SER A 473 12.99 3.02 17.59
C SER A 473 14.46 3.43 17.60
N THR A 474 14.75 4.72 17.77
CA THR A 474 16.09 5.27 18.03
C THR A 474 16.81 4.69 19.27
N LYS A 475 16.15 3.89 20.13
CA LYS A 475 16.61 3.58 21.50
C LYS A 475 16.83 2.09 21.88
N ALA A 476 16.73 1.09 20.98
CA ALA A 476 16.71 -0.35 21.37
C ALA A 476 17.59 -1.32 20.52
N ILE A 477 17.40 -2.66 20.64
CA ILE A 477 18.27 -3.76 20.13
C ILE A 477 17.47 -5.08 19.80
N LEU A 478 18.15 -6.24 19.56
CA LEU A 478 17.75 -7.57 18.97
C LEU A 478 18.23 -8.78 19.89
N ILE A 479 18.07 -10.14 19.75
CA ILE A 479 17.30 -11.19 18.98
C ILE A 479 16.91 -12.39 19.91
N PHE A 480 15.77 -13.16 19.82
CA PHE A 480 15.56 -14.40 20.66
C PHE A 480 14.37 -15.41 20.45
N ILE A 481 14.59 -16.74 20.35
CA ILE A 481 13.51 -17.78 20.29
C ILE A 481 12.95 -18.24 21.68
N ALA A 482 13.33 -19.41 22.22
CA ALA A 482 12.54 -20.19 23.21
C ALA A 482 12.27 -19.47 24.54
N ASP A 483 13.17 -18.57 24.91
CA ASP A 483 13.09 -17.76 26.11
C ASP A 483 12.25 -16.48 25.90
N THR A 484 11.85 -16.11 24.67
CA THR A 484 10.80 -15.10 24.41
C THR A 484 9.42 -15.61 24.83
N LEU A 485 9.16 -16.91 24.64
CA LEU A 485 7.95 -17.58 25.15
C LEU A 485 7.93 -17.53 26.70
N LYS A 486 9.06 -17.82 27.36
CA LYS A 486 9.24 -17.61 28.81
C LYS A 486 9.25 -16.13 29.21
N GLY A 487 9.62 -15.25 28.28
CA GLY A 487 9.71 -13.80 28.47
C GLY A 487 8.35 -13.18 28.68
N GLY A 488 7.38 -13.61 27.88
CA GLY A 488 5.95 -13.28 28.03
C GLY A 488 5.05 -13.57 26.83
N ALA A 489 5.60 -13.96 25.66
CA ALA A 489 4.85 -14.04 24.40
C ALA A 489 3.73 -15.09 24.38
N LYS A 490 2.50 -14.66 24.05
CA LYS A 490 1.28 -15.48 24.06
C LYS A 490 0.93 -16.13 22.71
N LYS A 491 1.55 -15.67 21.61
CA LYS A 491 1.34 -16.12 20.23
C LYS A 491 2.60 -16.83 19.69
N PRO A 492 2.76 -18.15 19.89
CA PRO A 492 4.01 -18.85 19.56
C PRO A 492 4.39 -18.81 18.06
N GLU A 493 3.40 -18.66 17.18
CA GLU A 493 3.56 -18.46 15.74
C GLU A 493 4.21 -17.12 15.41
N LEU A 494 3.78 -16.02 16.03
CA LEU A 494 4.42 -14.71 15.87
C LEU A 494 5.84 -14.70 16.45
N ALA A 495 6.03 -15.33 17.62
CA ALA A 495 7.35 -15.49 18.24
C ALA A 495 8.31 -16.37 17.41
N LYS A 496 7.79 -17.31 16.60
CA LYS A 496 8.58 -18.07 15.62
C LYS A 496 8.99 -17.18 14.43
N VAL A 497 8.05 -16.45 13.82
CA VAL A 497 8.34 -15.52 12.70
C VAL A 497 9.41 -14.50 13.09
N LEU A 498 9.24 -13.86 14.24
CA LEU A 498 10.17 -12.88 14.84
C LEU A 498 11.62 -13.37 14.82
N CYS A 499 11.84 -14.67 15.01
CA CYS A 499 13.15 -15.22 15.39
C CYS A 499 13.68 -16.30 14.43
N ALA A 500 12.88 -16.70 13.43
CA ALA A 500 13.36 -17.40 12.25
C ALA A 500 14.00 -16.41 11.27
N ASN A 501 13.36 -15.24 11.08
CA ASN A 501 13.84 -14.19 10.17
C ASN A 501 15.04 -13.40 10.74
N SER A 502 15.27 -13.46 12.06
CA SER A 502 16.12 -12.51 12.77
C SER A 502 17.61 -12.51 12.41
N ALA A 503 18.16 -13.61 11.90
CA ALA A 503 19.53 -13.64 11.42
C ALA A 503 19.61 -12.90 10.07
N ALA A 504 18.83 -13.37 9.08
CA ALA A 504 18.75 -12.76 7.76
C ALA A 504 18.36 -11.27 7.77
N ASP A 505 17.59 -10.83 8.77
CA ASP A 505 17.23 -9.42 8.94
C ASP A 505 18.30 -8.59 9.67
N VAL A 506 19.25 -9.21 10.39
CA VAL A 506 20.52 -8.55 10.79
C VAL A 506 21.49 -8.49 9.63
N ASP A 507 21.66 -9.60 8.90
CA ASP A 507 22.52 -9.67 7.73
C ASP A 507 22.07 -8.63 6.69
N TRP A 508 20.74 -8.47 6.49
CA TRP A 508 20.15 -7.41 5.68
C TRP A 508 20.53 -5.99 6.14
N LEU A 509 20.51 -5.72 7.45
CA LEU A 509 20.92 -4.42 8.00
C LEU A 509 22.40 -4.14 7.73
N VAL A 510 23.27 -5.13 7.94
CA VAL A 510 24.72 -5.02 7.70
C VAL A 510 25.00 -4.85 6.20
N ASP A 511 24.55 -5.78 5.36
CA ASP A 511 24.92 -5.88 3.94
C ASP A 511 24.32 -4.81 3.04
N LYS A 512 23.15 -4.26 3.40
CA LYS A 512 22.44 -3.26 2.58
C LYS A 512 22.65 -1.82 3.05
N PHE A 513 22.95 -1.59 4.33
CA PHE A 513 23.05 -0.25 4.91
C PHE A 513 24.42 0.06 5.55
N ASP A 514 25.41 -0.83 5.41
CA ASP A 514 26.79 -0.69 5.91
C ASP A 514 26.85 -0.45 7.44
N LEU A 515 26.00 -1.17 8.19
CA LEU A 515 25.78 -0.96 9.62
C LEU A 515 26.73 -1.80 10.49
N ASP A 516 27.54 -1.14 11.34
CA ASP A 516 28.25 -1.81 12.43
C ASP A 516 27.25 -2.33 13.49
N LEU A 517 27.03 -3.64 13.46
CA LEU A 517 26.27 -4.41 14.46
C LEU A 517 27.14 -5.55 15.06
N SER A 518 28.46 -5.36 15.05
CA SER A 518 29.47 -6.41 15.30
C SER A 518 29.65 -6.81 16.78
N LEU A 519 29.29 -5.95 17.74
CA LEU A 519 29.44 -6.25 19.16
C LEU A 519 28.17 -6.90 19.71
N VAL A 520 28.31 -7.94 20.54
CA VAL A 520 27.18 -8.70 21.08
C VAL A 520 27.16 -8.64 22.62
N ALA A 521 26.04 -8.20 23.19
CA ALA A 521 25.82 -8.12 24.64
C ALA A 521 24.73 -9.11 25.13
N ARG A 522 24.66 -9.31 26.46
CA ARG A 522 23.59 -10.02 27.18
C ARG A 522 22.76 -8.98 27.97
N LEU A 523 21.43 -9.01 27.87
CA LEU A 523 20.52 -8.13 28.62
C LEU A 523 19.59 -8.92 29.57
N GLY A 524 18.57 -8.26 30.13
CA GLY A 524 17.67 -8.85 31.12
C GLY A 524 16.83 -10.00 30.54
N GLY A 525 16.83 -11.15 31.22
CA GLY A 525 16.15 -12.37 30.74
C GLY A 525 16.81 -13.10 29.58
N HIS A 526 18.10 -12.86 29.33
CA HIS A 526 18.86 -13.54 28.28
C HIS A 526 19.64 -14.74 28.81
N SER A 527 19.48 -15.91 28.19
CA SER A 527 20.32 -17.09 28.45
C SER A 527 21.71 -16.93 27.82
N GLN A 528 21.81 -16.37 26.62
CA GLN A 528 23.07 -16.12 25.91
C GLN A 528 23.21 -14.65 25.45
N PRO A 529 24.45 -14.14 25.25
CA PRO A 529 24.68 -12.87 24.55
C PRO A 529 24.10 -12.95 23.13
N ARG A 530 23.30 -11.96 22.75
CA ARG A 530 22.48 -11.97 21.52
C ARG A 530 22.03 -10.58 21.06
N THR A 531 22.50 -9.54 21.72
CA THR A 531 22.11 -8.13 21.51
C THR A 531 23.19 -7.42 20.71
N HIS A 532 22.94 -7.31 19.41
CA HIS A 532 23.85 -6.72 18.42
C HIS A 532 23.91 -5.19 18.52
N ARG A 533 25.10 -4.62 18.62
CA ARG A 533 25.35 -3.19 18.70
C ARG A 533 26.61 -2.80 17.93
N GLY A 534 26.66 -1.55 17.47
CA GLY A 534 27.90 -0.96 17.00
C GLY A 534 28.82 -0.53 18.14
N LYS A 535 30.03 -0.10 17.78
CA LYS A 535 31.02 0.52 18.68
C LYS A 535 30.56 1.89 19.18
N GLU A 536 29.83 2.63 18.36
CA GLU A 536 29.33 3.98 18.68
C GLU A 536 27.82 4.14 18.49
N ARG A 537 27.27 5.16 19.17
CA ARG A 537 25.84 5.55 19.16
C ARG A 537 24.92 4.47 19.75
N PHE A 538 23.64 4.80 19.91
CA PHE A 538 22.61 3.81 20.25
C PHE A 538 22.23 3.05 18.96
N PRO A 539 22.18 1.69 18.94
CA PRO A 539 21.95 0.94 17.70
C PRO A 539 20.67 1.35 16.97
N GLY A 540 19.59 1.64 17.70
CA GLY A 540 18.36 2.17 17.14
C GLY A 540 18.52 3.47 16.35
N MET A 541 19.38 4.41 16.78
CA MET A 541 19.68 5.61 15.99
C MET A 541 20.45 5.24 14.73
N THR A 542 21.51 4.42 14.86
CA THR A 542 22.38 4.02 13.74
C THR A 542 21.56 3.33 12.65
N ILE A 543 20.75 2.34 13.03
CA ILE A 543 19.84 1.61 12.14
C ILE A 543 18.82 2.58 11.52
N THR A 544 18.03 3.29 12.34
CA THR A 544 16.89 4.05 11.80
C THR A 544 17.34 5.23 10.94
N TYR A 545 18.46 5.89 11.25
CA TYR A 545 19.01 6.95 10.38
C TYR A 545 19.53 6.42 9.05
N ALA A 546 20.12 5.21 9.00
CA ALA A 546 20.54 4.63 7.72
C ALA A 546 19.35 4.32 6.81
N LEU A 547 18.27 3.75 7.36
CA LEU A 547 17.03 3.51 6.60
C LEU A 547 16.32 4.82 6.18
N ILE A 548 16.39 5.87 7.00
CA ILE A 548 15.89 7.22 6.66
C ILE A 548 16.67 7.79 5.47
N GLN A 549 18.00 7.88 5.58
CA GLN A 549 18.85 8.46 4.53
C GLN A 549 18.73 7.70 3.21
N MET A 550 18.59 6.37 3.27
CA MET A 550 18.30 5.53 2.12
C MET A 550 16.95 5.90 1.48
N LEU A 551 15.87 5.96 2.25
CA LEU A 551 14.53 6.28 1.73
C LEU A 551 14.44 7.73 1.20
N GLU A 552 15.14 8.67 1.85
CA GLU A 552 15.30 10.06 1.40
C GLU A 552 16.02 10.11 0.03
N LYS A 553 17.18 9.45 -0.12
CA LYS A 553 17.91 9.37 -1.40
C LYS A 553 17.07 8.73 -2.52
N VAL A 554 16.22 7.75 -2.20
CA VAL A 554 15.27 7.16 -3.17
C VAL A 554 14.16 8.16 -3.54
N ALA A 555 13.64 8.95 -2.59
CA ALA A 555 12.60 9.95 -2.83
C ALA A 555 13.12 11.20 -3.57
N GLU A 556 14.38 11.58 -3.37
CA GLU A 556 15.06 12.67 -4.09
C GLU A 556 15.33 12.31 -5.55
N LYS A 557 15.70 11.05 -5.82
CA LYS A 557 16.24 10.63 -7.13
C LYS A 557 15.24 9.83 -7.98
N THR A 558 14.11 9.39 -7.41
CA THR A 558 13.12 8.56 -8.10
C THR A 558 11.69 8.88 -7.67
N ASN A 559 10.71 8.53 -8.50
CA ASN A 559 9.29 8.55 -8.12
C ASN A 559 8.84 7.31 -7.31
N ARG A 560 9.77 6.52 -6.76
CA ARG A 560 9.46 5.28 -6.04
C ARG A 560 9.23 5.46 -4.53
N ALA A 561 9.63 6.59 -3.95
CA ALA A 561 9.34 6.92 -2.56
C ALA A 561 8.82 8.37 -2.44
N ARG A 562 7.92 8.60 -1.48
CA ARG A 562 7.53 9.94 -1.02
C ARG A 562 7.43 9.98 0.50
N ILE A 563 8.12 10.91 1.14
CA ILE A 563 8.06 11.12 2.59
C ILE A 563 7.24 12.38 2.86
N VAL A 564 6.27 12.31 3.78
CA VAL A 564 5.50 13.47 4.24
C VAL A 564 5.51 13.53 5.76
N THR A 565 6.35 14.39 6.32
CA THR A 565 6.37 14.76 7.74
C THR A 565 5.22 15.71 8.09
N LYS A 566 4.93 15.93 9.37
CA LYS A 566 3.80 16.74 9.85
C LYS A 566 2.46 16.35 9.18
N ALA A 567 2.25 15.04 9.03
CA ALA A 567 1.09 14.41 8.40
C ALA A 567 0.34 13.55 9.43
N GLU A 568 -0.73 14.09 10.00
CA GLU A 568 -1.53 13.41 11.02
C GLU A 568 -2.62 12.56 10.34
N VAL A 569 -2.39 11.25 10.20
CA VAL A 569 -3.40 10.29 9.74
C VAL A 569 -4.41 10.09 10.87
N TYR A 570 -5.69 10.37 10.61
CA TYR A 570 -6.75 10.34 11.65
C TYR A 570 -7.91 9.40 11.32
N LYS A 571 -7.95 8.82 10.12
CA LYS A 571 -9.06 7.97 9.64
C LYS A 571 -8.61 7.06 8.51
N LEU A 572 -8.99 5.79 8.59
CA LEU A 572 -8.83 4.81 7.53
C LEU A 572 -10.02 4.87 6.54
N LEU A 573 -9.77 4.62 5.26
CA LEU A 573 -10.79 4.52 4.22
C LEU A 573 -11.09 3.05 3.97
N VAL A 574 -12.33 2.63 4.25
CA VAL A 574 -12.80 1.25 4.08
C VAL A 574 -13.81 1.18 2.94
N ASN A 575 -13.67 0.19 2.07
CA ASN A 575 -14.59 -0.11 0.97
C ASN A 575 -14.88 -1.62 0.96
N ALA A 576 -16.14 -2.02 1.10
CA ALA A 576 -16.57 -3.43 1.15
C ALA A 576 -15.76 -4.32 2.13
N GLY A 577 -15.36 -3.77 3.28
CA GLY A 577 -14.52 -4.44 4.29
C GLY A 577 -13.02 -4.43 4.03
N THR A 578 -12.58 -4.01 2.84
CA THR A 578 -11.16 -3.81 2.49
C THR A 578 -10.72 -2.40 2.87
N VAL A 579 -9.56 -2.24 3.52
CA VAL A 579 -8.93 -0.93 3.71
C VAL A 579 -8.24 -0.51 2.41
N VAL A 580 -8.63 0.66 1.88
CA VAL A 580 -8.22 1.16 0.56
C VAL A 580 -7.45 2.49 0.60
N GLY A 581 -7.15 3.01 1.79
CA GLY A 581 -6.39 4.25 1.96
C GLY A 581 -6.62 4.93 3.31
N CYS A 582 -6.33 6.23 3.38
CA CYS A 582 -6.53 7.04 4.59
C CYS A 582 -6.84 8.52 4.31
N GLU A 583 -7.40 9.20 5.30
CA GLU A 583 -7.44 10.67 5.41
C GLU A 583 -6.39 11.16 6.41
N TYR A 584 -5.66 12.22 6.05
CA TYR A 584 -4.64 12.84 6.91
C TYR A 584 -4.68 14.37 6.87
N LYS A 585 -4.30 15.02 7.97
CA LYS A 585 -4.16 16.48 8.06
C LYS A 585 -2.74 16.90 7.72
N LYS A 586 -2.59 17.92 6.87
CA LYS A 586 -1.32 18.59 6.54
C LYS A 586 -1.57 20.09 6.39
N ALA A 587 -0.86 20.91 7.16
CA ALA A 587 -1.01 22.37 7.16
C ALA A 587 -2.49 22.84 7.27
N GLY A 588 -3.26 22.22 8.16
CA GLY A 588 -4.68 22.51 8.39
C GLY A 588 -5.66 21.95 7.34
N LYS A 589 -5.17 21.42 6.21
CA LYS A 589 -6.01 20.81 5.17
C LYS A 589 -6.10 19.29 5.34
N SER A 590 -7.29 18.73 5.06
CA SER A 590 -7.49 17.29 4.91
C SER A 590 -7.05 16.84 3.52
N VAL A 591 -6.28 15.75 3.43
CA VAL A 591 -5.79 15.13 2.20
C VAL A 591 -6.08 13.63 2.23
N LYS A 592 -6.26 13.00 1.06
CA LYS A 592 -6.53 11.56 0.90
C LYS A 592 -5.41 10.87 0.15
N GLU A 593 -5.03 9.68 0.61
CA GLU A 593 -4.14 8.76 -0.10
C GLU A 593 -4.87 7.43 -0.28
N PHE A 594 -4.57 6.70 -1.37
CA PHE A 594 -5.16 5.41 -1.70
C PHE A 594 -4.06 4.36 -1.90
N GLY A 595 -4.30 3.14 -1.41
CA GLY A 595 -3.30 2.08 -1.28
C GLY A 595 -3.60 1.20 -0.05
N PRO A 596 -2.97 0.01 0.08
CA PRO A 596 -3.03 -0.75 1.31
C PRO A 596 -2.22 -0.04 2.41
N MET A 597 -2.63 -0.25 3.65
CA MET A 597 -2.14 0.49 4.82
C MET A 597 -1.27 -0.40 5.71
N VAL A 598 -0.01 -0.01 5.91
CA VAL A 598 0.87 -0.55 6.95
C VAL A 598 0.91 0.42 8.13
N LEU A 599 0.31 0.01 9.24
CA LEU A 599 0.27 0.77 10.49
C LEU A 599 1.53 0.50 11.34
N ALA A 600 2.34 1.53 11.56
CA ALA A 600 3.62 1.46 12.25
C ALA A 600 3.86 2.66 13.20
N SER A 601 2.79 3.25 13.75
CA SER A 601 2.85 4.47 14.57
C SER A 601 3.54 4.31 15.93
N GLY A 602 3.83 3.07 16.33
CA GLY A 602 4.21 2.73 17.70
C GLY A 602 3.01 2.71 18.66
N GLY A 603 3.30 2.45 19.94
CA GLY A 603 2.30 2.22 20.98
C GLY A 603 1.73 3.49 21.64
N PHE A 604 1.12 3.30 22.81
CA PHE A 604 0.38 4.31 23.58
C PHE A 604 1.08 4.72 24.90
N GLY A 605 2.40 4.51 24.99
CA GLY A 605 3.18 4.76 26.22
C GLY A 605 3.35 6.23 26.63
N ALA A 606 2.80 7.18 25.86
CA ALA A 606 2.66 8.60 26.22
C ALA A 606 1.21 9.10 26.07
N ASP A 607 0.24 8.18 25.94
CA ASP A 607 -1.18 8.53 25.77
C ASP A 607 -1.78 9.01 27.09
N PHE A 608 -1.66 10.30 27.38
CA PHE A 608 -2.26 10.96 28.55
C PHE A 608 -3.49 11.82 28.16
N GLY A 609 -4.09 11.54 27.00
CA GLY A 609 -5.27 12.26 26.48
C GLY A 609 -6.60 11.90 27.15
N ALA A 610 -7.68 12.57 26.72
CA ALA A 610 -9.03 12.30 27.22
C ALA A 610 -9.61 10.97 26.73
N ASP A 611 -9.13 10.47 25.59
CA ASP A 611 -9.43 9.20 24.94
C ASP A 611 -8.35 8.13 25.22
N SER A 612 -7.64 8.26 26.35
CA SER A 612 -6.41 7.54 26.61
C SER A 612 -6.60 6.02 26.77
N LEU A 613 -5.88 5.26 25.94
CA LEU A 613 -5.73 3.81 26.11
C LEU A 613 -4.99 3.49 27.41
N LEU A 614 -3.98 4.27 27.79
CA LEU A 614 -3.24 4.07 29.03
C LEU A 614 -4.15 4.24 30.26
N ALA A 615 -5.04 5.24 30.27
CA ALA A 615 -6.01 5.46 31.33
C ALA A 615 -7.13 4.41 31.34
N THR A 616 -7.52 3.91 30.16
CA THR A 616 -8.54 2.86 30.01
C THR A 616 -8.05 1.51 30.53
N TYR A 617 -6.83 1.10 30.15
CA TYR A 617 -6.32 -0.24 30.42
C TYR A 617 -5.40 -0.32 31.64
N ARG A 618 -4.66 0.74 31.97
CA ARG A 618 -3.66 0.79 33.07
C ARG A 618 -3.65 2.13 33.81
N PRO A 619 -4.79 2.55 34.41
CA PRO A 619 -4.88 3.80 35.19
C PRO A 619 -3.90 3.82 36.38
N ASP A 620 -3.53 2.65 36.91
CA ASP A 620 -2.51 2.50 37.95
C ASP A 620 -1.14 3.07 37.55
N LEU A 621 -0.79 3.06 36.26
CA LEU A 621 0.50 3.54 35.77
C LEU A 621 0.53 5.05 35.49
N LEU A 622 -0.62 5.75 35.43
CA LEU A 622 -0.69 7.15 35.01
C LEU A 622 0.18 8.11 35.84
N HIS A 623 0.44 7.77 37.10
CA HIS A 623 1.32 8.54 37.98
C HIS A 623 2.80 8.50 37.55
N LEU A 624 3.25 7.45 36.86
CA LEU A 624 4.66 7.28 36.49
C LEU A 624 5.11 8.22 35.36
N PRO A 625 6.39 8.62 35.34
CA PRO A 625 7.02 9.21 34.16
C PRO A 625 7.15 8.18 33.02
N THR A 626 7.37 8.65 31.79
CA THR A 626 7.54 7.80 30.59
C THR A 626 8.90 8.05 29.91
N THR A 627 9.35 7.09 29.09
CA THR A 627 10.52 7.23 28.19
C THR A 627 10.13 7.37 26.71
N ASN A 628 8.82 7.38 26.46
CA ASN A 628 8.20 7.60 25.16
C ASN A 628 8.29 9.06 24.73
N GLY A 629 8.24 9.33 23.42
CA GLY A 629 7.94 10.67 22.92
C GLY A 629 6.45 10.97 23.01
N GLU A 630 6.08 12.25 23.05
CA GLU A 630 4.69 12.74 23.07
C GLU A 630 3.84 12.25 21.87
N HIS A 631 4.48 11.75 20.82
CA HIS A 631 3.82 11.13 19.66
C HIS A 631 3.27 9.72 19.92
N CYS A 632 3.66 9.03 21.00
CA CYS A 632 3.26 7.65 21.30
C CYS A 632 1.88 7.57 21.97
N THR A 633 0.85 7.92 21.20
CA THR A 633 -0.55 8.11 21.64
C THR A 633 -1.53 7.03 21.13
N GLY A 634 -1.00 5.93 20.57
CA GLY A 634 -1.81 4.77 20.16
C GLY A 634 -2.65 4.93 18.89
N ASP A 635 -2.39 5.95 18.06
CA ASP A 635 -3.24 6.36 16.93
C ASP A 635 -3.64 5.20 15.99
N ALA A 636 -2.70 4.32 15.64
CA ALA A 636 -2.98 3.14 14.82
C ALA A 636 -4.00 2.19 15.46
N ILE A 637 -3.89 1.96 16.78
CA ILE A 637 -4.77 1.08 17.55
C ILE A 637 -6.17 1.69 17.58
N LYS A 638 -6.27 2.97 17.94
CA LYS A 638 -7.53 3.75 17.96
C LYS A 638 -8.21 3.75 16.58
N MET A 639 -7.46 3.97 15.50
CA MET A 639 -7.97 3.93 14.11
C MET A 639 -8.40 2.52 13.66
N GLY A 640 -7.69 1.47 14.08
CA GLY A 640 -8.05 0.09 13.78
C GLY A 640 -9.33 -0.35 14.50
N GLU A 641 -9.43 -0.09 15.80
CA GLU A 641 -10.64 -0.40 16.58
C GLU A 641 -11.87 0.36 16.05
N ALA A 642 -11.69 1.62 15.63
CA ALA A 642 -12.76 2.42 15.01
C ALA A 642 -13.34 1.83 13.72
N ILE A 643 -12.62 0.93 13.03
CA ILE A 643 -13.12 0.18 11.86
C ILE A 643 -13.40 -1.31 12.14
N GLY A 644 -13.30 -1.74 13.40
CA GLY A 644 -13.61 -3.12 13.84
C GLY A 644 -12.42 -4.07 13.96
N ALA A 645 -11.17 -3.59 13.84
CA ALA A 645 -10.00 -4.44 14.07
C ALA A 645 -9.95 -4.99 15.50
N ALA A 646 -9.44 -6.21 15.62
CA ALA A 646 -9.19 -6.90 16.88
C ALA A 646 -7.99 -6.29 17.59
N THR A 647 -8.04 -6.30 18.92
CA THR A 647 -7.00 -5.82 19.82
C THR A 647 -6.71 -6.88 20.88
N ILE A 648 -5.44 -7.03 21.20
CA ILE A 648 -4.93 -8.05 22.12
C ILE A 648 -3.91 -7.44 23.07
N ASP A 649 -3.87 -7.93 24.30
CA ASP A 649 -2.85 -7.63 25.32
C ASP A 649 -2.73 -6.15 25.77
N LEU A 650 -3.75 -5.30 25.55
CA LEU A 650 -3.71 -3.85 25.87
C LEU A 650 -3.48 -3.54 27.37
N GLU A 651 -3.77 -4.47 28.27
CA GLU A 651 -3.44 -4.36 29.70
C GLU A 651 -1.92 -4.51 29.98
N TRP A 652 -1.16 -5.09 29.05
CA TRP A 652 0.27 -5.33 29.19
C TRP A 652 1.09 -4.12 28.71
N VAL A 653 1.19 -3.15 29.61
CA VAL A 653 2.14 -2.03 29.53
C VAL A 653 3.35 -2.32 30.43
N GLN A 654 4.55 -2.27 29.86
CA GLN A 654 5.82 -2.47 30.55
C GLN A 654 6.37 -1.18 31.15
N VAL A 655 6.68 -1.26 32.44
CA VAL A 655 7.53 -0.31 33.17
C VAL A 655 8.99 -0.78 33.07
N HIS A 656 9.91 0.15 32.87
CA HIS A 656 11.36 -0.07 32.85
C HIS A 656 11.99 0.47 34.14
N PRO A 657 12.93 -0.25 34.77
CA PRO A 657 13.50 0.16 36.06
C PRO A 657 14.47 1.35 35.96
N THR A 658 15.14 1.52 34.82
CA THR A 658 16.23 2.50 34.65
C THR A 658 15.80 3.72 33.81
N GLY A 659 14.77 4.44 34.25
CA GLY A 659 14.49 5.80 33.78
C GLY A 659 15.40 6.80 34.49
N LEU A 660 16.18 7.58 33.73
CA LEU A 660 17.18 8.50 34.27
C LEU A 660 16.52 9.74 34.88
N VAL A 661 16.81 9.99 36.15
CA VAL A 661 16.38 11.20 36.87
C VAL A 661 17.42 12.28 36.64
N LYS A 662 16.99 13.44 36.12
CA LYS A 662 17.84 14.63 35.97
C LYS A 662 17.80 15.41 37.30
N PRO A 663 18.92 15.73 37.97
CA PRO A 663 18.87 16.29 39.32
C PRO A 663 18.20 17.66 39.46
N ASP A 664 18.20 18.47 38.39
CA ASP A 664 17.56 19.79 38.32
C ASP A 664 16.13 19.76 37.72
N ASP A 665 15.68 18.60 37.24
CA ASP A 665 14.30 18.32 36.85
C ASP A 665 13.94 16.87 37.22
N PRO A 666 13.78 16.58 38.53
CA PRO A 666 13.55 15.23 39.01
C PRO A 666 12.17 14.70 38.64
N ASP A 667 11.19 15.58 38.44
CA ASP A 667 9.78 15.25 38.21
C ASP A 667 9.38 15.22 36.71
N ALA A 668 10.28 15.60 35.80
CA ALA A 668 10.12 15.53 34.33
C ALA A 668 9.25 14.34 33.87
N LYS A 669 8.08 14.62 33.27
CA LYS A 669 7.13 13.56 32.86
C LYS A 669 7.70 12.66 31.77
N VAL A 670 8.57 13.18 30.91
CA VAL A 670 9.38 12.43 29.95
C VAL A 670 10.82 12.35 30.46
N LYS A 671 11.38 11.15 30.59
CA LYS A 671 12.75 10.91 31.07
C LYS A 671 13.59 10.19 30.02
N PHE A 672 14.91 10.36 30.09
CA PHE A 672 15.83 9.58 29.26
C PHE A 672 15.92 8.14 29.76
N LEU A 673 16.07 7.19 28.84
CA LEU A 673 16.26 5.78 29.17
C LEU A 673 17.75 5.51 29.44
N ALA A 674 18.09 4.97 30.61
CA ALA A 674 19.40 4.34 30.81
C ALA A 674 19.37 2.98 30.09
N ALA A 675 20.26 2.80 29.12
CA ALA A 675 20.32 1.57 28.32
C ALA A 675 20.50 0.34 29.22
N GLU A 676 19.74 -0.71 28.96
CA GLU A 676 19.84 -1.97 29.73
C GLU A 676 21.24 -2.61 29.64
N ALA A 677 21.98 -2.29 28.57
CA ALA A 677 23.38 -2.65 28.40
C ALA A 677 24.28 -2.16 29.55
N LEU A 678 23.94 -1.06 30.25
CA LEU A 678 24.69 -0.58 31.42
C LEU A 678 24.68 -1.63 32.55
N ARG A 679 23.55 -2.30 32.78
CA ARG A 679 23.44 -3.44 33.71
C ARG A 679 24.09 -4.70 33.12
N GLY A 680 23.97 -4.89 31.80
CA GLY A 680 24.62 -5.96 31.03
C GLY A 680 26.15 -5.99 31.18
N VAL A 681 26.81 -4.83 31.12
CA VAL A 681 28.27 -4.71 31.24
C VAL A 681 28.78 -4.64 32.68
N GLY A 682 27.99 -5.06 33.67
CA GLY A 682 28.41 -5.14 35.08
C GLY A 682 27.88 -4.06 36.03
N GLY A 683 27.04 -3.13 35.55
CA GLY A 683 26.44 -2.10 36.40
C GLY A 683 25.49 -2.69 37.45
N ILE A 684 25.77 -2.42 38.73
CA ILE A 684 24.93 -2.82 39.86
C ILE A 684 23.89 -1.73 40.18
N VAL A 685 22.83 -2.10 40.92
CA VAL A 685 21.80 -1.16 41.35
C VAL A 685 21.73 -1.14 42.88
N LEU A 686 21.90 0.06 43.46
CA LEU A 686 21.87 0.32 44.90
C LEU A 686 20.62 1.12 45.29
N ASP A 687 20.14 0.91 46.51
CA ASP A 687 19.07 1.70 47.11
C ASP A 687 19.61 2.99 47.79
N ALA A 688 18.74 3.69 48.53
CA ALA A 688 19.12 4.86 49.32
C ALA A 688 20.13 4.59 50.43
N ASN A 689 20.25 3.35 50.92
CA ASN A 689 21.14 2.96 52.02
C ASN A 689 22.49 2.41 51.53
N GLY A 690 22.64 2.22 50.21
CA GLY A 690 23.84 1.68 49.57
C GLY A 690 23.85 0.16 49.42
N ASP A 691 22.72 -0.51 49.64
CA ASP A 691 22.61 -1.97 49.54
C ASP A 691 22.10 -2.42 48.16
N ARG A 692 22.60 -3.57 47.66
CA ARG A 692 22.03 -4.25 46.47
C ARG A 692 20.69 -4.90 46.81
N PHE A 693 19.67 -4.65 46.00
CA PHE A 693 18.30 -5.14 46.26
C PHE A 693 17.64 -5.93 45.11
N CYS A 694 18.35 -6.18 43.99
CA CYS A 694 17.84 -7.05 42.94
C CYS A 694 18.95 -7.76 42.14
N ASN A 695 18.60 -8.87 41.48
CA ASN A 695 19.35 -9.37 40.33
C ASN A 695 19.16 -8.39 39.15
N GLU A 696 20.19 -7.64 38.82
CA GLU A 696 20.15 -6.56 37.83
C GLU A 696 19.96 -7.04 36.38
N LEU A 697 20.07 -8.36 36.14
CA LEU A 697 19.81 -9.04 34.87
C LEU A 697 18.50 -9.86 34.87
N GLY A 698 17.68 -9.70 35.91
CA GLY A 698 16.32 -10.20 35.93
C GLY A 698 15.41 -9.51 34.91
N ARG A 699 14.15 -9.98 34.81
CA ARG A 699 13.14 -9.33 33.97
C ARG A 699 12.77 -7.94 34.50
N ARG A 700 12.23 -7.09 33.62
CA ARG A 700 11.92 -5.67 33.91
C ARG A 700 10.77 -5.52 34.92
N ASP A 701 9.79 -6.42 34.89
CA ASP A 701 8.73 -6.53 35.89
C ASP A 701 9.29 -6.91 37.27
N TYR A 702 10.20 -7.88 37.34
CA TYR A 702 10.88 -8.24 38.59
C TYR A 702 11.73 -7.09 39.15
N VAL A 703 12.65 -6.50 38.35
CA VAL A 703 13.53 -5.44 38.85
C VAL A 703 12.73 -4.23 39.31
N THR A 704 11.69 -3.83 38.57
CA THR A 704 10.76 -2.76 38.98
C THR A 704 9.97 -3.15 40.24
N GLY A 705 9.53 -4.40 40.33
CA GLY A 705 8.83 -4.94 41.49
C GLY A 705 9.68 -5.02 42.76
N GLU A 706 11.00 -5.18 42.66
CA GLU A 706 11.89 -5.00 43.81
C GLU A 706 12.17 -3.53 44.12
N MET A 707 12.24 -2.63 43.12
CA MET A 707 12.32 -1.18 43.37
C MET A 707 11.14 -0.70 44.21
N TRP A 708 9.91 -1.12 43.90
CA TRP A 708 8.72 -0.76 44.70
C TRP A 708 8.70 -1.29 46.15
N LYS A 709 9.62 -2.20 46.52
CA LYS A 709 9.77 -2.72 47.90
C LYS A 709 10.94 -2.08 48.66
N ASN A 710 11.77 -1.29 47.97
CA ASN A 710 13.01 -0.73 48.49
C ASN A 710 12.97 0.81 48.49
N LYS A 711 14.00 1.44 49.05
CA LYS A 711 13.98 2.89 49.34
C LYS A 711 14.66 3.72 48.24
N PRO A 712 13.96 4.65 47.56
CA PRO A 712 14.58 5.63 46.67
C PRO A 712 15.34 6.71 47.47
N PRO A 713 16.32 7.42 46.87
CA PRO A 713 16.71 7.38 45.45
C PRO A 713 17.58 6.16 45.09
N PHE A 714 17.17 5.44 44.04
CA PHE A 714 17.91 4.30 43.50
C PHE A 714 19.04 4.79 42.58
N ARG A 715 20.16 4.07 42.58
CA ARG A 715 21.37 4.45 41.83
C ARG A 715 21.89 3.27 40.99
N LEU A 716 22.09 3.52 39.71
CA LEU A 716 22.79 2.60 38.79
C LEU A 716 24.26 2.97 38.77
N CYS A 717 25.12 2.08 39.28
CA CYS A 717 26.54 2.32 39.49
C CYS A 717 27.40 1.48 38.53
N LEU A 718 28.25 2.15 37.74
CA LEU A 718 29.30 1.53 36.93
C LEU A 718 30.65 1.77 37.61
N ASN A 719 31.40 0.71 37.88
CA ASN A 719 32.83 0.78 38.19
C ASN A 719 33.66 1.12 36.94
N LYS A 720 34.98 1.20 37.05
CA LYS A 720 35.85 1.61 35.93
C LYS A 720 35.76 0.63 34.76
N ALA A 721 35.83 -0.68 35.02
CA ALA A 721 35.79 -1.69 33.95
C ALA A 721 34.45 -1.68 33.18
N ALA A 722 33.34 -1.61 33.91
CA ALA A 722 31.99 -1.51 33.34
C ALA A 722 31.78 -0.19 32.57
N ALA A 723 32.37 0.91 33.04
CA ALA A 723 32.30 2.21 32.36
C ALA A 723 33.17 2.25 31.10
N ASP A 724 34.38 1.68 31.11
CA ASP A 724 35.30 1.68 29.97
C ASP A 724 34.71 0.92 28.76
N GLU A 725 34.10 -0.25 28.97
CA GLU A 725 33.50 -1.06 27.88
C GLU A 725 32.32 -0.36 27.18
N ILE A 726 31.67 0.58 27.87
CA ILE A 726 30.49 1.31 27.37
C ILE A 726 30.69 2.83 27.40
N ILE A 727 31.95 3.29 27.36
CA ILE A 727 32.35 4.67 27.70
C ILE A 727 31.65 5.77 26.88
N TRP A 728 31.23 5.48 25.65
CA TRP A 728 30.38 6.38 24.84
C TRP A 728 29.06 6.69 25.56
N HIS A 729 28.39 5.69 26.13
CA HIS A 729 27.14 5.86 26.87
C HIS A 729 27.38 6.66 28.17
N ALA A 730 28.41 6.29 28.95
CA ALA A 730 28.74 6.98 30.20
C ALA A 730 29.03 8.48 29.96
N LYS A 731 29.83 8.80 28.94
CA LYS A 731 30.09 10.19 28.51
C LYS A 731 28.84 10.88 27.97
N HIS A 732 28.00 10.19 27.19
CA HIS A 732 26.75 10.76 26.64
C HIS A 732 25.75 11.13 27.75
N TYR A 733 25.57 10.27 28.76
CA TYR A 733 24.69 10.55 29.89
C TYR A 733 25.28 11.62 30.84
N THR A 734 26.60 11.64 31.02
CA THR A 734 27.28 12.68 31.80
C THR A 734 27.17 14.06 31.13
N GLY A 735 27.39 14.15 29.81
CA GLY A 735 27.21 15.37 29.03
C GLY A 735 25.75 15.86 28.93
N ARG A 736 24.77 15.05 29.34
CA ARG A 736 23.36 15.42 29.49
C ARG A 736 22.95 15.78 30.93
N GLY A 737 23.87 15.71 31.89
CA GLY A 737 23.58 15.97 33.31
C GLY A 737 22.72 14.91 34.00
N VAL A 738 22.55 13.72 33.40
CA VAL A 738 21.73 12.61 33.93
C VAL A 738 22.56 11.44 34.49
N MET A 739 23.89 11.61 34.52
CA MET A 739 24.86 10.71 35.14
C MET A 739 26.01 11.58 35.66
N LYS A 740 26.62 11.18 36.78
CA LYS A 740 27.72 11.89 37.44
C LYS A 740 28.93 10.98 37.57
N PHE A 741 30.11 11.54 37.32
CA PHE A 741 31.40 10.91 37.56
C PHE A 741 31.87 11.18 38.99
N TYR A 742 32.50 10.17 39.60
CA TYR A 742 33.13 10.21 40.91
C TYR A 742 34.56 9.71 40.78
N ALA A 743 35.54 10.40 41.37
CA ALA A 743 36.93 10.00 41.29
C ALA A 743 37.23 8.74 42.12
N SER A 744 36.42 8.49 43.15
CA SER A 744 36.52 7.33 44.03
C SER A 744 35.14 6.87 44.55
N GLY A 745 35.08 5.68 45.16
CA GLY A 745 33.92 5.26 45.95
C GLY A 745 33.74 6.05 47.26
N GLU A 746 34.78 6.74 47.75
CA GLU A 746 34.67 7.66 48.89
C GLU A 746 33.84 8.91 48.53
N ASP A 747 34.11 9.52 47.37
CA ASP A 747 33.29 10.64 46.85
C ASP A 747 31.84 10.21 46.65
N LEU A 748 31.62 8.98 46.15
CA LEU A 748 30.29 8.41 45.96
C LEU A 748 29.57 8.19 47.31
N ALA A 749 30.22 7.56 48.29
CA ALA A 749 29.63 7.33 49.61
C ALA A 749 29.25 8.65 50.30
N LYS A 750 30.11 9.67 50.16
CA LYS A 750 29.90 11.03 50.68
C LYS A 750 28.72 11.75 50.02
N ASP A 751 28.55 11.64 48.70
CA ASP A 751 27.38 12.17 47.98
C ASP A 751 26.10 11.40 48.31
N MET A 752 26.20 10.08 48.49
CA MET A 752 25.10 9.22 48.88
C MET A 752 24.63 9.46 50.32
N GLY A 753 25.48 10.01 51.19
CA GLY A 753 25.21 10.16 52.63
C GLY A 753 25.29 8.85 53.40
N VAL A 754 26.06 7.87 52.93
CA VAL A 754 26.18 6.52 53.52
C VAL A 754 27.62 6.21 53.93
N PRO A 755 27.88 5.31 54.90
CA PRO A 755 29.23 4.86 55.21
C PRO A 755 29.88 4.17 54.01
N LEU A 756 31.14 4.48 53.69
CA LEU A 756 31.92 3.82 52.62
C LEU A 756 31.82 2.29 52.68
N GLN A 757 31.87 1.73 53.89
CA GLN A 757 31.82 0.29 54.12
C GLN A 757 30.57 -0.38 53.52
N LYS A 758 29.43 0.33 53.41
CA LYS A 758 28.23 -0.20 52.74
C LYS A 758 28.48 -0.54 51.27
N ILE A 759 29.15 0.36 50.56
CA ILE A 759 29.45 0.20 49.13
C ILE A 759 30.56 -0.86 48.96
N VAL A 760 31.56 -0.88 49.85
CA VAL A 760 32.60 -1.94 49.93
C VAL A 760 31.95 -3.31 50.11
N ASP A 761 31.07 -3.49 51.11
CA ASP A 761 30.40 -4.75 51.42
C ASP A 761 29.49 -5.21 50.28
N ALA A 762 28.76 -4.29 49.63
CA ALA A 762 27.88 -4.58 48.51
C ALA A 762 28.66 -5.13 47.30
N HIS A 763 29.83 -4.54 47.00
CA HIS A 763 30.74 -5.04 45.96
C HIS A 763 31.44 -6.34 46.39
N GLN A 764 31.88 -6.46 47.64
CA GLN A 764 32.58 -7.65 48.13
C GLN A 764 31.70 -8.90 48.07
N LYS A 765 30.46 -8.82 48.55
CA LYS A 765 29.48 -9.93 48.46
C LYS A 765 29.24 -10.33 47.00
N HIS A 766 29.15 -9.35 46.10
CA HIS A 766 28.97 -9.57 44.66
C HIS A 766 30.18 -10.26 44.01
N PHE A 767 31.40 -9.83 44.37
CA PHE A 767 32.65 -10.41 43.90
C PHE A 767 32.83 -11.86 44.39
N GLU A 768 32.53 -12.13 45.66
CA GLU A 768 32.58 -13.49 46.21
C GLU A 768 31.55 -14.42 45.59
N ALA A 769 30.32 -13.96 45.39
CA ALA A 769 29.29 -14.72 44.68
C ALA A 769 29.75 -15.08 43.26
N ALA A 770 30.32 -14.11 42.53
CA ALA A 770 30.88 -14.33 41.21
C ALA A 770 32.05 -15.32 41.20
N LYS A 771 33.00 -15.21 42.13
CA LYS A 771 34.18 -16.10 42.26
C LYS A 771 33.82 -17.51 42.72
N LYS A 772 32.65 -17.71 43.33
CA LYS A 772 32.05 -19.03 43.58
C LYS A 772 31.36 -19.55 42.32
N GLN A 773 30.54 -18.72 41.64
CA GLN A 773 29.86 -19.06 40.37
C GLN A 773 30.81 -19.45 39.23
N GLU A 774 31.99 -18.81 39.16
CA GLU A 774 33.04 -19.11 38.17
C GLU A 774 33.67 -20.50 38.36
N LYS A 775 33.72 -20.99 39.61
CA LYS A 775 34.28 -22.31 39.97
C LYS A 775 33.23 -23.41 39.95
N ASP A 776 32.01 -23.09 40.37
CA ASP A 776 30.88 -23.98 40.43
C ASP A 776 29.60 -23.26 39.92
N PRO A 777 29.31 -23.36 38.61
CA PRO A 777 28.20 -22.63 38.00
C PRO A 777 26.79 -23.12 38.34
N ASP A 778 26.62 -24.28 38.99
CA ASP A 778 25.30 -24.89 39.26
C ASP A 778 25.16 -25.67 40.59
N GLY A 779 26.18 -25.70 41.45
CA GLY A 779 26.10 -26.24 42.82
C GLY A 779 25.71 -25.23 43.92
N GLY A 780 25.51 -23.95 43.56
CA GLY A 780 25.09 -22.92 44.52
C GLY A 780 23.73 -23.20 45.18
N PRO A 781 23.49 -22.73 46.42
CA PRO A 781 22.28 -23.09 47.17
C PRO A 781 21.01 -22.48 46.57
N PHE A 782 21.10 -21.28 45.99
CA PHE A 782 19.94 -20.49 45.57
C PHE A 782 19.50 -20.83 44.14
N PRO A 783 18.18 -20.82 43.82
CA PRO A 783 17.71 -20.82 42.43
C PRO A 783 18.30 -19.64 41.65
N ALA A 784 18.52 -19.83 40.35
CA ALA A 784 19.05 -18.79 39.48
C ALA A 784 18.13 -18.50 38.28
N TYR A 785 18.09 -17.24 37.87
CA TYR A 785 17.37 -16.80 36.68
C TYR A 785 18.35 -16.61 35.50
N PRO A 786 18.06 -17.12 34.28
CA PRO A 786 16.81 -17.75 33.84
C PRO A 786 16.60 -19.22 34.23
N SER A 787 17.66 -19.96 34.61
CA SER A 787 17.55 -21.33 35.13
C SER A 787 18.82 -21.82 35.85
N GLY A 788 18.67 -22.86 36.68
CA GLY A 788 19.76 -23.51 37.40
C GLY A 788 19.97 -22.92 38.80
N LYS A 789 21.23 -22.87 39.24
CA LYS A 789 21.62 -22.47 40.60
C LYS A 789 22.65 -21.35 40.63
N THR A 790 22.78 -20.69 41.79
CA THR A 790 23.69 -19.55 41.98
C THR A 790 24.13 -19.36 43.43
N TRP A 791 25.24 -18.65 43.58
CA TRP A 791 25.83 -18.19 44.83
C TRP A 791 25.49 -16.72 45.17
N ASP A 792 24.82 -15.98 44.28
CA ASP A 792 24.25 -14.66 44.60
C ASP A 792 22.97 -14.86 45.42
N GLU A 793 22.91 -14.26 46.61
CA GLU A 793 21.74 -14.39 47.48
C GLU A 793 20.52 -13.67 46.88
N PRO A 794 19.33 -14.31 46.79
CA PRO A 794 18.12 -13.68 46.28
C PRO A 794 17.71 -12.47 47.14
N SER A 795 17.91 -11.29 46.60
CA SER A 795 17.65 -10.00 47.25
C SER A 795 16.14 -9.63 47.35
N GLY A 796 15.24 -10.59 47.09
CA GLY A 796 13.80 -10.40 47.16
C GLY A 796 13.00 -11.71 47.16
N LYS A 797 11.73 -11.65 47.56
CA LYS A 797 10.83 -12.81 47.77
C LYS A 797 10.56 -13.69 46.54
N THR A 798 11.02 -13.32 45.35
CA THR A 798 10.94 -14.17 44.15
C THR A 798 11.97 -15.31 44.14
N GLY A 799 12.96 -15.29 45.04
CA GLY A 799 13.78 -16.45 45.35
C GLY A 799 14.79 -16.88 44.28
N SER A 800 15.19 -15.98 43.37
CA SER A 800 16.27 -16.27 42.41
C SER A 800 17.36 -15.20 42.34
N GLY A 801 18.62 -15.65 42.38
CA GLY A 801 19.82 -14.80 42.31
C GLY A 801 20.36 -14.59 40.89
N LYS A 802 21.45 -13.83 40.77
CA LYS A 802 22.14 -13.49 39.51
C LYS A 802 23.09 -14.60 39.04
N LYS A 803 22.74 -15.33 37.97
CA LYS A 803 23.62 -16.36 37.39
C LYS A 803 24.86 -15.81 36.67
N PHE A 804 24.74 -14.62 36.07
CA PHE A 804 25.75 -14.08 35.15
C PHE A 804 26.40 -12.83 35.72
N PHE A 805 27.73 -12.83 35.75
CA PHE A 805 28.57 -11.74 36.26
C PHE A 805 29.48 -11.24 35.14
N HIS A 806 29.78 -9.94 35.15
CA HIS A 806 30.62 -9.26 34.16
C HIS A 806 31.22 -8.00 34.78
N ASN A 807 32.45 -7.63 34.42
CA ASN A 807 33.19 -6.47 34.97
C ASN A 807 33.04 -6.27 36.49
N ILE A 808 33.18 -7.35 37.27
CA ILE A 808 33.15 -7.31 38.73
C ILE A 808 34.42 -6.67 39.31
N ILE A 809 34.29 -6.04 40.48
CA ILE A 809 35.43 -5.54 41.26
C ILE A 809 35.38 -6.07 42.69
N ASP A 810 36.56 -6.32 43.25
CA ASP A 810 36.77 -6.66 44.66
C ASP A 810 36.43 -5.46 45.55
N GLY A 811 35.84 -5.69 46.74
CA GLY A 811 35.42 -4.62 47.64
C GLY A 811 36.57 -3.71 48.08
N SER A 812 37.78 -4.25 48.19
CA SER A 812 38.99 -3.48 48.55
C SER A 812 39.38 -2.41 47.54
N LYS A 813 38.85 -2.44 46.31
CA LYS A 813 39.10 -1.43 45.27
C LYS A 813 38.12 -0.25 45.31
N VAL A 814 36.92 -0.46 45.87
CA VAL A 814 35.88 0.58 45.94
C VAL A 814 36.38 1.92 46.50
N PRO A 815 37.22 1.99 47.56
CA PRO A 815 37.69 3.27 48.10
C PRO A 815 38.49 4.15 47.12
N THR A 816 39.10 3.58 46.08
CA THR A 816 40.01 4.30 45.17
C THR A 816 39.67 4.17 43.69
N GLU A 817 38.77 3.27 43.30
CA GLU A 817 38.33 3.11 41.91
C GLU A 817 37.25 4.14 41.55
N PRO A 818 37.31 4.80 40.36
CA PRO A 818 36.30 5.77 39.95
C PRO A 818 34.99 5.12 39.49
N PHE A 819 33.88 5.86 39.65
CA PHE A 819 32.54 5.41 39.30
C PHE A 819 31.80 6.39 38.38
N TYR A 820 30.94 5.85 37.51
CA TYR A 820 29.88 6.60 36.84
C TYR A 820 28.53 6.16 37.40
N VAL A 821 27.77 7.09 37.97
CA VAL A 821 26.52 6.78 38.67
C VAL A 821 25.38 7.65 38.16
N ALA A 822 24.22 7.04 37.92
CA ALA A 822 22.99 7.73 37.57
C ALA A 822 21.88 7.43 38.58
N ILE A 823 21.10 8.45 38.94
CA ILE A 823 19.86 8.27 39.71
C ILE A 823 18.79 7.74 38.77
N ILE A 824 18.07 6.69 39.20
CA ILE A 824 17.06 6.01 38.38
C ILE A 824 15.70 5.90 39.07
N THR A 825 14.65 5.82 38.26
CA THR A 825 13.26 5.62 38.71
C THR A 825 12.49 4.74 37.71
N PRO A 826 11.46 3.99 38.13
CA PRO A 826 10.54 3.30 37.23
C PRO A 826 9.86 4.26 36.24
N VAL A 827 9.77 3.85 34.97
CA VAL A 827 9.19 4.63 33.87
C VAL A 827 8.36 3.77 32.93
N ILE A 828 7.22 4.26 32.47
CA ILE A 828 6.47 3.67 31.34
C ILE A 828 7.41 3.63 30.12
N HIS A 829 7.45 2.51 29.42
CA HIS A 829 8.47 2.28 28.39
C HIS A 829 7.97 1.64 27.11
N TYR A 830 7.06 0.67 27.18
CA TYR A 830 6.61 -0.06 25.99
C TYR A 830 5.24 -0.70 26.20
N CYS A 831 4.39 -0.66 25.18
CA CYS A 831 3.10 -1.35 25.17
C CYS A 831 3.23 -2.67 24.42
N MET A 832 2.96 -3.81 25.06
CA MET A 832 2.99 -5.12 24.39
C MET A 832 1.65 -5.48 23.72
N GLY A 833 0.58 -4.77 24.10
CA GLY A 833 -0.70 -4.85 23.45
C GLY A 833 -0.84 -3.86 22.29
N GLY A 834 -1.70 -4.24 21.33
CA GLY A 834 -1.95 -3.49 20.12
C GLY A 834 -3.00 -4.19 19.25
N LEU A 835 -2.99 -3.90 17.95
CA LEU A 835 -3.82 -4.59 16.96
C LEU A 835 -3.40 -6.07 16.84
N GLU A 836 -4.35 -6.98 16.82
CA GLU A 836 -4.07 -8.41 16.62
C GLU A 836 -3.84 -8.72 15.14
N CYS A 837 -2.79 -9.48 14.83
CA CYS A 837 -2.38 -9.77 13.45
C CYS A 837 -1.98 -11.23 13.17
N THR A 838 -1.93 -11.57 11.89
CA THR A 838 -1.47 -12.87 11.38
C THR A 838 0.07 -12.96 11.32
N VAL A 839 0.59 -14.14 10.98
CA VAL A 839 2.02 -14.34 10.68
C VAL A 839 2.52 -13.53 9.48
N ASP A 840 1.62 -13.13 8.57
CA ASP A 840 1.87 -12.21 7.45
C ASP A 840 1.57 -10.74 7.81
N ALA A 841 1.43 -10.43 9.12
CA ALA A 841 1.17 -9.11 9.68
C ALA A 841 -0.16 -8.45 9.29
N GLU A 842 -1.11 -9.20 8.73
CA GLU A 842 -2.47 -8.73 8.40
C GLU A 842 -3.28 -8.52 9.68
N CYS A 843 -3.99 -7.40 9.81
CA CYS A 843 -4.87 -7.15 10.95
C CYS A 843 -6.12 -8.04 10.91
N ILE A 844 -6.57 -8.51 12.07
CA ILE A 844 -7.76 -9.37 12.21
C ILE A 844 -9.00 -8.51 12.52
N ASP A 845 -10.17 -8.87 11.98
CA ASP A 845 -11.48 -8.28 12.33
C ASP A 845 -12.06 -8.93 13.60
N LYS A 846 -12.49 -8.10 14.54
CA LYS A 846 -12.94 -8.48 15.90
C LYS A 846 -14.24 -9.27 15.93
N LYS A 847 -15.04 -9.26 14.85
CA LYS A 847 -16.36 -9.93 14.78
C LYS A 847 -16.31 -11.27 14.05
N SER A 848 -15.47 -11.40 13.04
CA SER A 848 -15.39 -12.58 12.16
C SER A 848 -14.14 -13.44 12.40
N GLY A 849 -13.12 -12.91 13.07
CA GLY A 849 -11.84 -13.60 13.27
C GLY A 849 -11.03 -13.80 11.98
N LYS A 850 -11.35 -13.04 10.93
CA LYS A 850 -10.68 -13.09 9.61
C LYS A 850 -9.81 -11.87 9.39
N VAL A 851 -8.90 -11.94 8.42
CA VAL A 851 -8.10 -10.78 8.00
C VAL A 851 -8.98 -9.64 7.48
N ILE A 852 -8.60 -8.40 7.80
CA ILE A 852 -9.09 -7.18 7.16
C ILE A 852 -8.22 -6.96 5.91
N PRO A 853 -8.75 -7.16 4.69
CA PRO A 853 -7.93 -7.04 3.49
C PRO A 853 -7.36 -5.62 3.35
N GLY A 854 -6.07 -5.51 3.05
CA GLY A 854 -5.41 -4.21 2.88
C GLY A 854 -4.99 -3.49 4.16
N LEU A 855 -5.15 -4.12 5.33
CA LEU A 855 -4.67 -3.58 6.60
C LEU A 855 -3.59 -4.47 7.23
N TYR A 856 -2.43 -3.89 7.47
CA TYR A 856 -1.26 -4.54 8.06
C TYR A 856 -0.75 -3.71 9.25
N VAL A 857 -0.06 -4.35 10.20
CA VAL A 857 0.49 -3.67 11.38
C VAL A 857 1.89 -4.20 11.75
N ALA A 858 2.79 -3.32 12.17
CA ALA A 858 4.18 -3.67 12.48
C ALA A 858 4.76 -2.87 13.67
N GLY A 859 5.67 -3.49 14.43
CA GLY A 859 6.25 -2.88 15.63
C GLY A 859 5.25 -2.75 16.77
N GLU A 860 5.48 -1.78 17.68
CA GLU A 860 4.69 -1.53 18.90
C GLU A 860 3.21 -1.10 18.65
N ALA A 861 2.74 -1.06 17.40
CA ALA A 861 1.31 -0.96 17.09
C ALA A 861 0.61 -2.34 17.05
N ALA A 862 1.37 -3.44 16.94
CA ALA A 862 0.91 -4.82 16.91
C ALA A 862 0.95 -5.47 18.30
N GLY A 863 -0.07 -6.26 18.64
CA GLY A 863 -0.18 -6.98 19.90
C GLY A 863 0.26 -8.45 19.82
N GLY A 864 0.38 -9.12 20.97
CA GLY A 864 0.55 -10.58 21.07
C GLY A 864 1.96 -11.12 20.81
N ILE A 865 2.79 -10.41 20.03
CA ILE A 865 4.19 -10.76 19.72
C ILE A 865 5.02 -10.93 21.00
N HIS A 866 4.86 -10.01 21.96
CA HIS A 866 5.64 -9.97 23.21
C HIS A 866 4.84 -10.40 24.45
N GLY A 867 3.52 -10.48 24.33
CA GLY A 867 2.59 -10.87 25.40
C GLY A 867 2.79 -10.10 26.69
N ASN A 868 2.82 -10.78 27.84
CA ASN A 868 2.74 -10.09 29.13
C ASN A 868 4.00 -9.32 29.56
N ASN A 869 5.16 -9.56 28.93
CA ASN A 869 6.41 -8.83 29.21
C ASN A 869 7.41 -8.94 28.04
N ARG A 870 7.74 -7.81 27.42
CA ARG A 870 8.79 -7.76 26.39
C ARG A 870 10.20 -7.87 26.99
N LEU A 871 11.05 -8.68 26.39
CA LEU A 871 12.46 -8.76 26.78
C LEU A 871 13.31 -7.57 26.28
N GLY A 872 14.44 -7.33 26.95
CA GLY A 872 15.49 -6.44 26.46
C GLY A 872 15.92 -6.89 25.06
N GLY A 873 15.90 -5.97 24.10
CA GLY A 873 16.28 -6.28 22.73
C GLY A 873 15.28 -7.12 21.92
N ASN A 874 13.98 -7.14 22.24
CA ASN A 874 12.99 -7.72 21.32
C ASN A 874 12.28 -6.67 20.43
N SER A 875 12.28 -5.38 20.79
CA SER A 875 11.48 -4.35 20.10
C SER A 875 12.02 -3.87 18.76
N LEU A 876 13.33 -3.76 18.55
CA LEU A 876 13.81 -3.42 17.20
C LEU A 876 13.75 -4.61 16.27
N LEU A 877 13.87 -5.84 16.80
CA LEU A 877 13.74 -7.02 15.98
C LEU A 877 12.31 -7.14 15.45
N ASP A 878 11.33 -6.91 16.33
CA ASP A 878 9.92 -6.77 15.96
C ASP A 878 9.71 -5.70 14.89
N CYS A 879 10.23 -4.47 15.10
CA CYS A 879 10.17 -3.43 14.08
C CYS A 879 10.73 -3.89 12.71
N VAL A 880 11.93 -4.47 12.68
CA VAL A 880 12.56 -4.87 11.40
C VAL A 880 11.79 -6.05 10.79
N VAL A 881 11.59 -7.13 11.53
CA VAL A 881 10.98 -8.37 11.02
C VAL A 881 9.53 -8.11 10.61
N PHE A 882 8.68 -7.58 11.49
CA PHE A 882 7.28 -7.35 11.14
C PHE A 882 7.10 -6.17 10.19
N GLY A 883 8.01 -5.20 10.16
CA GLY A 883 8.07 -4.20 9.09
C GLY A 883 8.31 -4.84 7.73
N ARG A 884 9.32 -5.73 7.62
CA ARG A 884 9.65 -6.46 6.38
C ARG A 884 8.55 -7.46 5.98
N VAL A 885 7.91 -8.12 6.94
CA VAL A 885 6.75 -9.01 6.70
C VAL A 885 5.55 -8.21 6.20
N ALA A 886 5.14 -7.14 6.89
CA ALA A 886 4.03 -6.29 6.45
C ALA A 886 4.27 -5.66 5.07
N GLY A 887 5.51 -5.23 4.78
CA GLY A 887 5.92 -4.78 3.45
C GLY A 887 5.78 -5.86 2.37
N LYS A 888 6.22 -7.10 2.65
CA LYS A 888 6.04 -8.26 1.77
C LYS A 888 4.57 -8.58 1.52
N ALA A 889 3.75 -8.62 2.58
CA ALA A 889 2.35 -8.98 2.48
C ALA A 889 1.51 -7.90 1.77
N ALA A 890 1.73 -6.61 2.07
CA ALA A 890 1.11 -5.50 1.36
C ALA A 890 1.49 -5.48 -0.14
N CYS A 891 2.74 -5.77 -0.48
CA CYS A 891 3.17 -5.96 -1.88
C CYS A 891 2.45 -7.16 -2.53
N LYS A 892 2.43 -8.34 -1.89
CA LYS A 892 1.73 -9.55 -2.41
C LYS A 892 0.25 -9.30 -2.67
N PHE A 893 -0.39 -8.51 -1.81
CA PHE A 893 -1.78 -8.13 -1.94
C PHE A 893 -2.03 -7.07 -3.03
N THR A 894 -1.07 -6.15 -3.26
CA THR A 894 -1.13 -5.15 -4.34
C THR A 894 -0.88 -5.77 -5.72
N PHE A 895 0.09 -6.70 -5.82
CA PHE A 895 0.63 -7.18 -7.10
C PHE A 895 0.32 -8.65 -7.43
N GLY A 896 -0.39 -9.37 -6.55
CA GLY A 896 -0.83 -10.76 -6.74
C GLY A 896 0.12 -11.82 -6.17
N ALA A 897 -0.33 -13.08 -6.17
CA ALA A 897 0.34 -14.18 -5.45
C ALA A 897 1.12 -15.18 -6.33
N GLY A 898 1.09 -15.04 -7.66
CA GLY A 898 1.79 -15.95 -8.58
C GLY A 898 3.27 -15.59 -8.81
N GLU A 899 4.03 -16.49 -9.44
CA GLU A 899 5.48 -16.38 -9.68
C GLU A 899 5.95 -15.21 -10.57
N LYS A 900 5.02 -14.33 -10.99
CA LYS A 900 5.33 -12.97 -11.46
C LYS A 900 6.00 -12.12 -10.37
N PHE A 901 6.01 -12.58 -9.11
CA PHE A 901 6.77 -12.00 -8.00
C PHE A 901 8.29 -12.19 -8.12
N LYS A 902 8.91 -11.61 -9.16
CA LYS A 902 10.36 -11.40 -9.18
C LYS A 902 10.71 -10.13 -8.38
N PRO A 903 11.37 -10.24 -7.21
CA PRO A 903 11.84 -9.05 -6.50
C PRO A 903 12.87 -8.32 -7.36
N CYS A 904 12.71 -7.01 -7.52
CA CYS A 904 13.71 -6.16 -8.17
C CYS A 904 14.79 -5.83 -7.14
N PRO A 905 16.02 -6.38 -7.26
CA PRO A 905 17.05 -6.10 -6.26
C PRO A 905 17.26 -4.59 -6.13
N PRO A 906 17.50 -4.05 -4.92
CA PRO A 906 17.91 -2.65 -4.78
C PRO A 906 19.08 -2.39 -5.74
N PRO A 907 18.97 -1.42 -6.69
CA PRO A 907 19.99 -1.18 -7.71
C PRO A 907 21.39 -1.06 -7.11
N GLY A 908 22.42 -1.48 -7.86
CA GLY A 908 23.82 -1.38 -7.42
C GLY A 908 24.21 0.03 -6.97
N GLU A 909 23.59 1.04 -7.60
CA GLU A 909 23.63 2.45 -7.21
C GLU A 909 23.40 2.67 -5.72
N LEU A 910 22.60 1.86 -5.01
CA LEU A 910 22.32 2.07 -3.59
C LEU A 910 23.51 1.75 -2.67
N LYS A 911 24.51 0.97 -3.12
CA LYS A 911 25.81 0.88 -2.44
C LYS A 911 26.72 2.07 -2.75
N ASP A 912 26.58 2.70 -3.91
CA ASP A 912 27.36 3.88 -4.31
C ASP A 912 26.66 5.21 -4.00
N LEU A 913 25.42 5.16 -3.49
CA LEU A 913 24.66 6.24 -2.87
C LEU A 913 24.78 6.24 -1.33
N CYS A 914 25.25 5.15 -0.73
CA CYS A 914 25.51 5.06 0.72
C CYS A 914 26.98 5.30 1.11
N LYS A 915 27.91 5.21 0.14
CA LYS A 915 29.24 5.83 0.21
C LYS A 915 29.15 7.36 0.02
#